data_AF-A0A2J6HFY0-F1
#
_entry.id   AF-A0A2J6HFY0-F1
#
_cell.length_a   1.000
_cell.length_b   1.000
_cell.length_c   1.000
_cell.angle_alpha   90.00
_cell.angle_beta   90.00
_cell.angle_gamma   90.00
#
_symmetry.space_group_name_H-M   'P 1'
#
loop_
_entity.id
_entity.type
_entity.pdbx_description
1 polymer ?
#
loop_
_entity_poly.entity_id
_entity_poly.type
_entity_poly.pdbx_seq_one_letter_code
_entity_poly.pdbx_strand_id
1 'polypeptide(L)'
;MTISEDFQADKAVQNEKEDKFQRYGFAKRIAETIQKRQNKDCIVLGLYGKWGEGKTTVLNFIKNELKSLDTEIIQVNFNPWRFTDEAALLTSFFNTLADELMNGVPKSNNKEGRLKKFWHKKKGHLKTNKEALGEIFKEYGEVVSVLGAGKAVETIGNVLSKVNIEDLKCRIEKLLEKEKKRIVVFLDDIDRLDKEEIHAILKLVKLTGDFSYTTYLLSFDKDMVASAIGSRFGSGDKQAGENFLEKIVQVPLTLPLAQKAALRSYCLSLIDDAINTAQIVINREQVENFMYHFEMSLLNRVSTPRLAVRYGNALAFSLPLLKGEVNIIDLMLLEAIRIFYPSFYELIKSEPNYFIKSYSNQDSGSGSSAAKERVIEDIKNAGKDLTDHETERINKLLIALFPQLNSVYHTIQYSSHDYNSWIKEKRLCSPLYFNRYFSYAVIEGDISDVVFENVLQNVHDLSIEESIPELESLIKSAKPENFLTKLRAFERDIPWETTLKLAPALCSIGHLFPSGNGFFFSFGSPLSQAALFITEIIRNNENYQERAELIKSLLKIATPFDFAFQILRWSKEEGETSTIPQLITPVQFLECFQVLKNRAIQESGEKSIFEVFPDHADYICGVWSNEIDFDECNNYIQCYINENDENLIEFLRIMSPTMRTSNNPEPKKSDITKEQYDWIKSVVDVNFIIDKIKSTYGNQILSKDPVFLNLRNSEDQQTDENILRQFVYWYNEEKK
;
A
#
# COMPACT_ATOMS: atom_id res chain seq x y z
N MET A 1 2.36 -18.00 -13.74
CA MET A 1 1.14 -17.89 -14.57
C MET A 1 1.29 -16.68 -15.46
N THR A 2 1.13 -16.83 -16.77
CA THR A 2 1.19 -15.73 -17.74
C THR A 2 -0.07 -14.88 -17.61
N ILE A 3 0.07 -13.71 -16.99
CA ILE A 3 -0.96 -12.69 -16.70
C ILE A 3 -1.60 -12.13 -18.02
N SER A 4 -1.15 -12.56 -19.21
CA SER A 4 -1.42 -11.87 -20.48
C SER A 4 -2.79 -12.14 -21.11
N GLU A 5 -3.53 -13.18 -20.72
CA GLU A 5 -4.82 -13.52 -21.35
C GLU A 5 -6.05 -12.94 -20.61
N ASP A 6 -5.90 -12.44 -19.38
CA ASP A 6 -7.03 -12.10 -18.50
C ASP A 6 -7.37 -10.60 -18.42
N PHE A 7 -6.62 -9.73 -19.11
CA PHE A 7 -6.91 -8.30 -19.14
C PHE A 7 -8.01 -7.96 -20.14
N GLN A 8 -9.12 -7.38 -19.64
CA GLN A 8 -10.14 -6.85 -20.53
C GLN A 8 -9.68 -5.55 -21.14
N ALA A 9 -9.36 -5.60 -22.44
CA ALA A 9 -9.17 -4.40 -23.22
C ALA A 9 -10.49 -3.61 -23.27
N ASP A 10 -10.43 -2.30 -23.00
CA ASP A 10 -11.56 -1.38 -23.15
C ASP A 10 -11.89 -1.18 -24.63
N LYS A 11 -12.57 -2.16 -25.22
CA LYS A 11 -12.94 -2.22 -26.63
C LYS A 11 -14.41 -1.90 -26.81
N ALA A 12 -14.69 -1.06 -27.80
CA ALA A 12 -16.06 -0.81 -28.24
C ALA A 12 -16.66 -2.08 -28.84
N VAL A 13 -17.84 -2.44 -28.34
CA VAL A 13 -18.64 -3.57 -28.82
C VAL A 13 -19.15 -3.30 -30.24
N GLN A 14 -19.38 -4.36 -31.02
CA GLN A 14 -19.88 -4.25 -32.39
C GLN A 14 -21.28 -4.84 -32.61
N ASN A 15 -21.70 -5.82 -31.80
CA ASN A 15 -22.94 -6.57 -32.03
C ASN A 15 -24.00 -6.33 -30.95
N GLU A 16 -25.28 -6.43 -31.32
CA GLU A 16 -26.43 -6.31 -30.40
C GLU A 16 -26.33 -7.29 -29.22
N LYS A 17 -25.87 -8.53 -29.45
CA LYS A 17 -25.78 -9.58 -28.42
C LYS A 17 -24.84 -9.22 -27.27
N GLU A 18 -23.92 -8.29 -27.50
CA GLU A 18 -22.92 -7.83 -26.55
C GLU A 18 -23.36 -6.51 -25.85
N ASP A 19 -24.56 -6.00 -26.16
CA ASP A 19 -25.08 -4.74 -25.63
C ASP A 19 -25.59 -4.86 -24.18
N LYS A 20 -24.66 -4.77 -23.23
CA LYS A 20 -24.95 -4.79 -21.79
C LYS A 20 -25.74 -3.56 -21.29
N PHE A 21 -25.86 -2.49 -22.11
CA PHE A 21 -26.45 -1.21 -21.69
C PHE A 21 -27.73 -0.84 -22.45
N GLN A 22 -28.28 -1.75 -23.26
CA GLN A 22 -29.56 -1.60 -23.98
C GLN A 22 -29.60 -0.34 -24.88
N ARG A 23 -28.49 -0.01 -25.52
CA ARG A 23 -28.35 1.14 -26.43
C ARG A 23 -28.59 0.80 -27.89
N TYR A 24 -28.68 -0.49 -28.23
CA TYR A 24 -28.94 -0.92 -29.60
C TYR A 24 -30.26 -0.38 -30.14
N GLY A 25 -31.33 -0.37 -29.33
CA GLY A 25 -32.62 0.18 -29.74
C GLY A 25 -32.56 1.68 -30.09
N PHE A 26 -31.71 2.45 -29.39
CA PHE A 26 -31.45 3.86 -29.72
C PHE A 26 -30.66 4.00 -31.02
N ALA A 27 -29.59 3.23 -31.18
CA ALA A 27 -28.79 3.20 -32.41
C ALA A 27 -29.62 2.81 -33.64
N LYS A 28 -30.47 1.79 -33.50
CA LYS A 28 -31.37 1.31 -34.54
C LYS A 28 -32.33 2.38 -35.03
N ARG A 29 -32.97 3.12 -34.12
CA ARG A 29 -33.87 4.23 -34.49
C ARG A 29 -33.16 5.33 -35.28
N ILE A 30 -31.90 5.63 -34.94
CA ILE A 30 -31.09 6.60 -35.68
C ILE A 30 -30.82 6.07 -37.10
N ALA A 31 -30.36 4.82 -37.22
CA ALA A 31 -30.10 4.19 -38.52
C ALA A 31 -31.36 4.17 -39.41
N GLU A 32 -32.51 3.76 -38.88
CA GLU A 32 -33.78 3.77 -39.60
C GLU A 32 -34.21 5.18 -40.03
N THR A 33 -33.97 6.19 -39.19
CA THR A 33 -34.32 7.59 -39.51
C THR A 33 -33.46 8.10 -40.67
N ILE A 34 -32.16 7.81 -40.65
CA ILE A 34 -31.24 8.14 -41.74
C ILE A 34 -31.66 7.42 -43.04
N GLN A 35 -32.04 6.15 -42.95
CA GLN A 35 -32.46 5.33 -44.10
C GLN A 35 -33.83 5.76 -44.67
N LYS A 36 -34.78 6.21 -43.84
CA LYS A 36 -36.11 6.63 -44.33
C LYS A 36 -36.14 8.08 -44.83
N ARG A 37 -35.09 8.87 -44.58
CA ARG A 37 -35.04 10.30 -44.90
C ARG A 37 -35.11 10.57 -46.41
N GLN A 38 -36.17 11.23 -46.87
CA GLN A 38 -36.34 11.57 -48.29
C GLN A 38 -35.78 12.95 -48.69
N ASN A 39 -35.55 13.85 -47.73
CA ASN A 39 -34.97 15.15 -48.04
C ASN A 39 -33.54 14.99 -48.59
N LYS A 40 -33.21 15.74 -49.66
CA LYS A 40 -31.88 15.78 -50.27
C LYS A 40 -30.90 16.70 -49.54
N ASP A 41 -31.38 17.62 -48.70
CA ASP A 41 -30.51 18.58 -48.02
C ASP A 41 -29.53 17.87 -47.08
N CYS A 42 -28.36 18.43 -46.85
CA CYS A 42 -27.42 17.92 -45.86
C CYS A 42 -28.03 17.95 -44.45
N ILE A 43 -27.67 16.99 -43.60
CA ILE A 43 -28.00 17.02 -42.18
C ILE A 43 -26.80 16.69 -41.30
N VAL A 44 -26.62 17.44 -40.21
CA VAL A 44 -25.55 17.21 -39.22
C VAL A 44 -26.16 16.77 -37.90
N LEU A 45 -25.89 15.52 -37.54
CA LEU A 45 -26.28 14.87 -36.29
C LEU A 45 -25.09 14.88 -35.33
N GLY A 46 -25.29 15.28 -34.08
CA GLY A 46 -24.28 15.21 -33.03
C GLY A 46 -24.64 14.13 -32.02
N LEU A 47 -23.78 13.13 -31.83
CA LEU A 47 -23.91 12.09 -30.81
C LEU A 47 -23.06 12.45 -29.59
N TYR A 48 -23.70 13.03 -28.58
CA TYR A 48 -23.06 13.56 -27.38
C TYR A 48 -23.02 12.53 -26.26
N GLY A 49 -21.85 12.40 -25.63
CA GLY A 49 -21.67 11.62 -24.41
C GLY A 49 -20.32 11.90 -23.78
N LYS A 50 -20.22 11.71 -22.47
CA LYS A 50 -18.97 11.92 -21.75
C LYS A 50 -17.92 10.90 -22.17
N TRP A 51 -16.66 11.17 -21.83
CA TRP A 51 -15.60 10.20 -22.00
C TRP A 51 -15.98 8.84 -21.37
N GLY A 52 -15.93 7.77 -22.18
CA GLY A 52 -16.08 6.40 -21.67
C GLY A 52 -17.53 5.94 -21.56
N GLU A 53 -18.49 6.77 -21.98
CA GLU A 53 -19.91 6.41 -22.01
C GLU A 53 -20.27 5.49 -23.17
N GLY A 54 -19.37 5.09 -24.07
CA GLY A 54 -19.67 4.13 -25.14
C GLY A 54 -20.16 4.75 -26.46
N LYS A 55 -19.76 6.00 -26.76
CA LYS A 55 -19.98 6.70 -28.03
C LYS A 55 -19.65 5.82 -29.24
N THR A 56 -18.41 5.32 -29.32
CA THR A 56 -17.93 4.44 -30.39
C THR A 56 -18.75 3.16 -30.53
N THR A 57 -19.23 2.56 -29.42
CA THR A 57 -20.11 1.38 -29.45
C THR A 57 -21.43 1.70 -30.16
N VAL A 58 -22.07 2.84 -29.82
CA VAL A 58 -23.31 3.28 -30.47
C VAL A 58 -23.07 3.59 -31.95
N LEU A 59 -21.95 4.21 -32.31
CA LEU A 59 -21.58 4.42 -33.71
C LEU A 59 -21.42 3.08 -34.46
N ASN A 60 -20.79 2.08 -33.86
CA ASN A 60 -20.67 0.75 -34.46
C ASN A 60 -22.05 0.10 -34.69
N PHE A 61 -22.96 0.23 -33.73
CA PHE A 61 -24.34 -0.24 -33.89
C PHE A 61 -25.06 0.46 -35.04
N ILE A 62 -24.95 1.79 -35.15
CA ILE A 62 -25.56 2.57 -36.25
C ILE A 62 -24.98 2.12 -37.60
N LYS A 63 -23.64 1.96 -37.69
CA LYS A 63 -22.97 1.50 -38.92
C LYS A 63 -23.45 0.12 -39.34
N ASN A 64 -23.50 -0.82 -38.41
CA ASN A 64 -23.90 -2.20 -38.67
C ASN A 64 -25.39 -2.29 -39.06
N GLU A 65 -26.27 -1.52 -38.41
CA GLU A 65 -27.68 -1.48 -38.77
C GLU A 65 -27.91 -0.78 -40.13
N LEU A 66 -27.16 0.27 -40.46
CA LEU A 66 -27.25 0.87 -41.79
C LEU A 66 -26.81 -0.11 -42.90
N LYS A 67 -25.77 -0.93 -42.65
CA LYS A 67 -25.36 -1.99 -43.59
C LYS A 67 -26.42 -3.06 -43.78
N SER A 68 -27.19 -3.37 -42.72
CA SER A 68 -28.25 -4.39 -42.78
C SER A 68 -29.51 -3.86 -43.48
N LEU A 69 -29.86 -2.59 -43.26
CA LEU A 69 -31.07 -1.96 -43.79
C LEU A 69 -30.95 -1.55 -45.26
N ASP A 70 -29.80 -1.02 -45.68
CA ASP A 70 -29.64 -0.47 -47.03
C ASP A 70 -28.17 -0.47 -47.49
N THR A 71 -27.85 -1.38 -48.41
CA THR A 71 -26.49 -1.50 -48.99
C THR A 71 -26.15 -0.39 -49.98
N GLU A 72 -27.11 0.43 -50.39
CA GLU A 72 -26.87 1.55 -51.31
C GLU A 72 -26.37 2.82 -50.59
N ILE A 73 -26.49 2.87 -49.26
CA ILE A 73 -25.93 3.95 -48.43
C ILE A 73 -24.41 3.80 -48.32
N ILE A 74 -23.68 4.80 -48.82
CA ILE A 74 -22.22 4.84 -48.75
C ILE A 74 -21.81 5.33 -47.35
N GLN A 75 -21.07 4.51 -46.61
CA GLN A 75 -20.57 4.85 -45.28
C GLN A 75 -19.12 5.31 -45.35
N VAL A 76 -18.85 6.54 -44.91
CA VAL A 76 -17.51 7.13 -44.88
C VAL A 76 -17.04 7.20 -43.43
N ASN A 77 -15.99 6.48 -43.09
CA ASN A 77 -15.40 6.51 -41.76
C ASN A 77 -14.17 7.43 -41.77
N PHE A 78 -14.24 8.53 -41.01
CA PHE A 78 -13.12 9.44 -40.86
C PHE A 78 -12.71 9.54 -39.40
N ASN A 79 -11.50 9.07 -39.09
CA ASN A 79 -10.90 9.29 -37.78
C ASN A 79 -9.89 10.44 -37.90
N PRO A 80 -10.18 11.61 -37.33
CA PRO A 80 -9.36 12.79 -37.49
C PRO A 80 -8.03 12.76 -36.73
N TRP A 81 -7.89 11.91 -35.70
CA TRP A 81 -6.71 11.85 -34.83
C TRP A 81 -5.42 11.41 -35.56
N ARG A 82 -5.52 11.05 -36.85
CA ARG A 82 -4.39 10.60 -37.68
C ARG A 82 -3.62 11.74 -38.35
N PHE A 83 -4.05 12.99 -38.22
CA PHE A 83 -3.51 14.12 -38.98
C PHE A 83 -3.21 15.30 -38.05
N THR A 84 -2.01 15.87 -38.15
CA THR A 84 -1.49 16.90 -37.23
C THR A 84 -1.55 18.33 -37.78
N ASP A 85 -2.00 18.53 -39.03
CA ASP A 85 -2.13 19.85 -39.64
C ASP A 85 -3.47 20.01 -40.38
N GLU A 86 -4.04 21.24 -40.34
CA GLU A 86 -5.34 21.57 -40.93
C GLU A 86 -5.39 21.17 -42.42
N ALA A 87 -4.32 21.40 -43.17
CA ALA A 87 -4.28 21.13 -44.61
C ALA A 87 -4.31 19.61 -44.92
N ALA A 88 -3.55 18.80 -44.20
CA ALA A 88 -3.54 17.35 -44.35
C ALA A 88 -4.86 16.72 -43.87
N LEU A 89 -5.44 17.23 -42.77
CA LEU A 89 -6.76 16.79 -42.29
C LEU A 89 -7.83 17.04 -43.35
N LEU A 90 -7.91 18.27 -43.88
CA LEU A 90 -8.86 18.64 -44.94
C LEU A 90 -8.65 17.79 -46.19
N THR A 91 -7.40 17.69 -46.66
CA THR A 91 -7.06 16.94 -47.87
C THR A 91 -7.39 15.45 -47.71
N SER A 92 -7.06 14.86 -46.56
CA SER A 92 -7.38 13.46 -46.30
C SER A 92 -8.88 13.24 -46.21
N PHE A 93 -9.65 14.15 -45.60
CA PHE A 93 -11.10 14.02 -45.56
C PHE A 93 -11.70 13.95 -46.96
N PHE A 94 -11.36 14.90 -47.83
CA PHE A 94 -11.86 14.92 -49.21
C PHE A 94 -11.40 13.71 -50.02
N ASN A 95 -10.17 13.24 -49.81
CA ASN A 95 -9.66 12.03 -50.45
C ASN A 95 -10.43 10.78 -50.00
N THR A 96 -10.68 10.62 -48.69
CA THR A 96 -11.46 9.50 -48.15
C THR A 96 -12.90 9.53 -48.68
N LEU A 97 -13.53 10.70 -48.66
CA LEU A 97 -14.89 10.89 -49.20
C LEU A 97 -14.95 10.54 -50.70
N ALA A 98 -13.97 11.00 -51.48
CA ALA A 98 -13.90 10.72 -52.90
C ALA A 98 -13.62 9.24 -53.21
N ASP A 99 -12.71 8.60 -52.48
CA ASP A 99 -12.38 7.18 -52.65
C ASP A 99 -13.61 6.30 -52.38
N GLU A 100 -14.35 6.55 -51.29
CA GLU A 100 -15.57 5.80 -50.96
C GLU A 100 -16.70 6.03 -51.98
N LEU A 101 -16.85 7.28 -52.45
CA LEU A 101 -17.78 7.60 -53.53
C LEU A 101 -17.45 6.86 -54.83
N MET A 102 -16.18 6.79 -55.21
CA MET A 102 -15.74 6.10 -56.43
C MET A 102 -15.87 4.59 -56.34
N ASN A 103 -15.75 4.01 -55.15
CA ASN A 103 -15.92 2.59 -54.90
C ASN A 103 -17.40 2.19 -54.82
N GLY A 104 -18.25 3.08 -54.29
CA GLY A 104 -19.70 2.87 -54.16
C GLY A 104 -20.52 3.03 -55.45
N VAL A 105 -19.94 3.53 -56.55
CA VAL A 105 -20.64 3.71 -57.85
C VAL A 105 -20.42 2.49 -58.77
N PRO A 106 -21.49 1.84 -59.28
CA PRO A 106 -21.37 0.71 -60.19
C PRO A 106 -20.75 1.13 -61.52
N LYS A 107 -19.85 0.30 -62.06
CA LYS A 107 -19.11 0.55 -63.32
C LYS A 107 -20.09 0.75 -64.49
N SER A 108 -20.39 1.98 -64.88
CA SER A 108 -21.20 2.27 -66.07
C SER A 108 -20.39 2.96 -67.16
N ASN A 109 -20.63 2.54 -68.40
CA ASN A 109 -19.71 2.72 -69.53
C ASN A 109 -19.50 4.19 -69.95
N ASN A 110 -18.23 4.46 -70.29
CA ASN A 110 -17.73 5.46 -71.25
C ASN A 110 -17.58 6.94 -70.87
N LYS A 111 -17.99 7.44 -69.70
CA LYS A 111 -17.59 8.81 -69.23
C LYS A 111 -16.84 8.85 -67.90
N GLU A 112 -16.87 7.78 -67.10
CA GLU A 112 -16.20 7.67 -65.79
C GLU A 112 -14.69 7.43 -65.88
N GLY A 113 -14.19 6.98 -67.04
CA GLY A 113 -12.76 6.72 -67.27
C GLY A 113 -11.87 7.96 -67.17
N ARG A 114 -12.42 9.19 -67.30
CA ARG A 114 -11.67 10.44 -67.13
C ARG A 114 -11.46 10.83 -65.68
N LEU A 115 -12.45 10.61 -64.81
CA LEU A 115 -12.31 10.88 -63.37
C LEU A 115 -11.39 9.84 -62.73
N LYS A 116 -11.59 8.54 -62.99
CA LYS A 116 -10.67 7.49 -62.55
C LYS A 116 -9.25 7.73 -63.08
N LYS A 117 -9.06 8.11 -64.36
CA LYS A 117 -7.73 8.48 -64.88
C LYS A 117 -7.13 9.70 -64.19
N PHE A 118 -7.91 10.75 -63.90
CA PHE A 118 -7.42 11.95 -63.21
C PHE A 118 -7.03 11.64 -61.75
N TRP A 119 -7.86 10.90 -61.02
CA TRP A 119 -7.60 10.45 -59.66
C TRP A 119 -6.40 9.48 -59.59
N HIS A 120 -6.32 8.49 -60.47
CA HIS A 120 -5.15 7.60 -60.56
C HIS A 120 -3.87 8.33 -60.99
N LYS A 121 -3.97 9.40 -61.80
CA LYS A 121 -2.83 10.25 -62.18
C LYS A 121 -2.33 11.12 -61.02
N LYS A 122 -3.22 11.60 -60.13
CA LYS A 122 -2.86 12.32 -58.91
C LYS A 122 -2.38 11.40 -57.77
N LYS A 123 -2.94 10.19 -57.62
CA LYS A 123 -2.41 9.13 -56.74
C LYS A 123 -1.04 8.61 -57.20
N GLY A 124 -0.71 8.74 -58.48
CA GLY A 124 0.60 8.37 -59.05
C GLY A 124 1.81 9.15 -58.48
N HIS A 125 1.59 10.24 -57.74
CA HIS A 125 2.62 10.97 -56.99
C HIS A 125 2.60 10.70 -55.48
N LEU A 126 1.74 9.77 -55.02
CA LEU A 126 1.64 9.35 -53.63
C LEU A 126 1.59 7.83 -53.59
N LYS A 127 2.73 7.19 -53.88
CA LYS A 127 2.93 5.77 -53.57
C LYS A 127 3.66 5.65 -52.23
N THR A 128 3.08 4.79 -51.39
CA THR A 128 3.59 4.19 -50.15
C THR A 128 3.85 5.12 -48.94
N ASN A 129 2.98 4.93 -47.93
CA ASN A 129 2.85 5.59 -46.62
C ASN A 129 4.08 5.51 -45.68
N LYS A 130 5.31 5.49 -46.18
CA LYS A 130 6.52 5.58 -45.33
C LYS A 130 7.62 6.48 -45.88
N GLU A 131 7.55 6.90 -47.14
CA GLU A 131 8.60 7.74 -47.75
C GLU A 131 8.24 9.24 -47.80
N ALA A 132 6.95 9.58 -47.81
CA ALA A 132 6.50 10.98 -47.86
C ALA A 132 6.80 11.81 -46.59
N LEU A 133 6.92 11.16 -45.42
CA LEU A 133 7.31 11.86 -44.18
C LEU A 133 8.83 12.12 -44.11
N GLY A 134 9.64 11.32 -44.81
CA GLY A 134 11.10 11.43 -44.78
C GLY A 134 11.67 12.50 -45.72
N GLU A 135 11.01 12.77 -46.84
CA GLU A 135 11.46 13.80 -47.81
C GLU A 135 11.05 15.22 -47.39
N ILE A 136 9.89 15.39 -46.73
CA ILE A 136 9.47 16.70 -46.20
C ILE A 136 10.43 17.19 -45.11
N PHE A 137 10.98 16.29 -44.28
CA PHE A 137 11.97 16.65 -43.25
C PHE A 137 13.37 16.93 -43.81
N LYS A 138 13.71 16.43 -45.00
CA LYS A 138 15.03 16.65 -45.62
C LYS A 138 15.12 17.94 -46.43
N GLU A 139 14.02 18.40 -47.03
CA GLU A 139 14.01 19.63 -47.83
C GLU A 139 13.73 20.90 -47.01
N TYR A 140 13.30 20.76 -45.75
CA TYR A 140 13.01 21.88 -44.83
C TYR A 140 13.88 21.91 -43.57
N GLY A 141 14.95 21.11 -43.54
CA GLY A 141 15.89 21.03 -42.41
C GLY A 141 16.88 22.19 -42.28
N GLU A 142 16.83 23.21 -43.15
CA GLU A 142 17.80 24.33 -43.15
C GLU A 142 17.20 25.72 -42.84
N VAL A 143 16.03 25.80 -42.21
CA VAL A 143 15.48 27.10 -41.75
C VAL A 143 15.18 27.06 -40.25
N VAL A 144 16.23 26.93 -39.44
CA VAL A 144 16.18 27.17 -37.97
C VAL A 144 16.71 28.57 -37.61
N SER A 145 17.14 29.38 -38.57
CA SER A 145 17.54 30.77 -38.28
C SER A 145 16.64 31.78 -38.99
N VAL A 146 16.11 32.71 -38.19
CA VAL A 146 15.34 33.92 -38.53
C VAL A 146 13.82 33.75 -38.45
N LEU A 147 13.29 33.84 -37.23
CA LEU A 147 11.91 34.24 -36.98
C LEU A 147 11.89 35.53 -36.15
N GLY A 148 11.79 36.65 -36.88
CA GLY A 148 10.97 37.78 -36.46
C GLY A 148 9.53 37.52 -36.93
N ALA A 149 8.56 37.72 -36.02
CA ALA A 149 7.15 37.49 -36.26
C ALA A 149 6.59 38.34 -37.42
N GLY A 150 5.89 37.72 -38.37
CA GLY A 150 5.05 38.47 -39.31
C GLY A 150 4.76 37.86 -40.70
N LYS A 151 5.48 36.83 -41.17
CA LYS A 151 5.38 36.39 -42.58
C LYS A 151 5.12 34.89 -42.84
N ALA A 152 4.78 34.10 -41.82
CA ALA A 152 4.46 32.68 -42.01
C ALA A 152 3.08 32.41 -42.66
N VAL A 153 2.18 33.42 -42.67
CA VAL A 153 0.80 33.27 -43.17
C VAL A 153 0.71 33.35 -44.71
N GLU A 154 1.57 34.13 -45.36
CA GLU A 154 1.52 34.30 -46.83
C GLU A 154 2.07 33.09 -47.61
N THR A 155 2.96 32.30 -47.00
CA THR A 155 3.61 31.17 -47.68
C THR A 155 2.73 29.91 -47.68
N ILE A 156 1.91 29.73 -46.64
CA ILE A 156 0.95 28.61 -46.53
C ILE A 156 -0.24 28.82 -47.49
N GLY A 157 -0.71 30.06 -47.68
CA GLY A 157 -1.80 30.40 -48.60
C GLY A 157 -1.50 30.10 -50.08
N ASN A 158 -0.23 30.17 -50.50
CA ASN A 158 0.17 29.95 -51.89
C ASN A 158 0.41 28.47 -52.27
N VAL A 159 0.50 27.57 -51.29
CA VAL A 159 0.61 26.12 -51.54
C VAL A 159 -0.77 25.46 -51.55
N LEU A 160 -1.68 25.91 -50.68
CA LEU A 160 -3.09 25.48 -50.65
C LEU A 160 -3.85 25.85 -51.93
N SER A 161 -3.51 26.96 -52.58
CA SER A 161 -4.15 27.41 -53.83
C SER A 161 -3.83 26.53 -55.06
N LYS A 162 -2.84 25.63 -54.99
CA LYS A 162 -2.51 24.73 -56.12
C LYS A 162 -3.25 23.38 -56.11
N VAL A 163 -3.92 23.03 -55.01
CA VAL A 163 -4.93 21.97 -55.02
C VAL A 163 -6.28 22.63 -54.83
N ASN A 164 -6.99 22.79 -55.93
CA ASN A 164 -8.28 23.48 -55.98
C ASN A 164 -9.35 22.69 -55.19
N ILE A 165 -9.41 22.89 -53.87
CA ILE A 165 -10.38 22.25 -52.95
C ILE A 165 -11.81 22.62 -53.36
N GLU A 166 -12.01 23.81 -53.91
CA GLU A 166 -13.28 24.28 -54.47
C GLU A 166 -13.70 23.46 -55.71
N ASP A 167 -12.76 23.13 -56.60
CA ASP A 167 -13.03 22.20 -57.72
C ASP A 167 -13.38 20.80 -57.22
N LEU A 168 -12.72 20.32 -56.16
CA LEU A 168 -13.02 19.03 -55.56
C LEU A 168 -14.42 19.02 -54.93
N LYS A 169 -14.78 20.07 -54.17
CA LYS A 169 -16.11 20.30 -53.60
C LYS A 169 -17.19 20.25 -54.69
N CYS A 170 -17.04 21.06 -55.75
CA CYS A 170 -18.00 21.13 -56.85
C CYS A 170 -18.16 19.79 -57.60
N ARG A 171 -17.08 19.02 -57.75
CA ARG A 171 -17.13 17.70 -58.39
C ARG A 171 -17.83 16.66 -57.52
N ILE A 172 -17.55 16.62 -56.22
CA ILE A 172 -18.20 15.71 -55.28
C ILE A 172 -19.70 16.01 -55.23
N GLU A 173 -20.07 17.28 -55.17
CA GLU A 173 -21.47 17.72 -55.19
C GLU A 173 -22.20 17.30 -56.47
N LYS A 174 -21.62 17.53 -57.65
CA LYS A 174 -22.21 17.08 -58.92
C LYS A 174 -22.36 15.56 -59.02
N LEU A 175 -21.43 14.80 -58.44
CA LEU A 175 -21.52 13.34 -58.38
C LEU A 175 -22.66 12.89 -57.47
N LEU A 176 -22.78 13.51 -56.30
CA LEU A 176 -23.85 13.27 -55.34
C LEU A 176 -25.23 13.53 -55.95
N GLU A 177 -25.41 14.67 -56.63
CA GLU A 177 -26.66 15.01 -57.30
C GLU A 177 -26.99 14.08 -58.47
N LYS A 178 -25.99 13.68 -59.25
CA LYS A 178 -26.16 12.81 -60.42
C LYS A 178 -26.54 11.38 -60.03
N GLU A 179 -25.82 10.82 -59.06
CA GLU A 179 -25.99 9.43 -58.65
C GLU A 179 -27.14 9.25 -57.64
N LYS A 180 -27.60 10.33 -57.01
CA LYS A 180 -28.65 10.34 -55.97
C LYS A 180 -28.39 9.34 -54.83
N LYS A 181 -27.12 8.99 -54.62
CA LYS A 181 -26.69 8.07 -53.57
C LYS A 181 -26.54 8.81 -52.25
N ARG A 182 -26.99 8.17 -51.17
CA ARG A 182 -26.89 8.73 -49.83
C ARG A 182 -25.54 8.41 -49.22
N ILE A 183 -24.90 9.41 -48.62
CA ILE A 183 -23.66 9.25 -47.87
C ILE A 183 -23.94 9.49 -46.39
N VAL A 184 -23.36 8.63 -45.54
CA VAL A 184 -23.27 8.86 -44.10
C VAL A 184 -21.80 8.96 -43.71
N VAL A 185 -21.39 10.14 -43.26
CA VAL A 185 -20.03 10.45 -42.82
C VAL A 185 -19.96 10.35 -41.30
N PHE A 186 -19.19 9.40 -40.79
CA PHE A 186 -18.94 9.19 -39.38
C PHE A 186 -17.64 9.86 -38.97
N LEU A 187 -17.73 10.78 -38.01
CA LEU A 187 -16.59 11.43 -37.36
C LEU A 187 -16.62 11.09 -35.86
N ASP A 188 -15.63 10.33 -35.40
CA ASP A 188 -15.51 9.87 -34.00
C ASP A 188 -14.29 10.50 -33.32
N ASP A 189 -14.26 10.47 -31.99
CA ASP A 189 -13.14 10.95 -31.14
C ASP A 189 -12.70 12.41 -31.43
N ILE A 190 -13.64 13.30 -31.82
CA ILE A 190 -13.32 14.73 -32.02
C ILE A 190 -12.83 15.37 -30.72
N ASP A 191 -13.35 14.90 -29.57
CA ASP A 191 -12.92 15.27 -28.22
C ASP A 191 -11.52 14.74 -27.82
N ARG A 192 -10.74 14.16 -28.75
CA ARG A 192 -9.32 13.82 -28.53
C ARG A 192 -8.33 14.67 -29.30
N LEU A 193 -8.85 15.54 -30.16
CA LEU A 193 -8.06 16.42 -30.98
C LEU A 193 -7.63 17.65 -30.20
N ASP A 194 -6.57 18.30 -30.68
CA ASP A 194 -6.20 19.59 -30.15
C ASP A 194 -7.21 20.69 -30.54
N LYS A 195 -7.04 21.89 -29.97
CA LYS A 195 -7.97 23.00 -30.23
C LYS A 195 -8.02 23.37 -31.70
N GLU A 196 -6.88 23.39 -32.41
CA GLU A 196 -6.80 23.82 -33.81
C GLU A 196 -7.46 22.81 -34.75
N GLU A 197 -7.22 21.52 -34.50
CA GLU A 197 -7.81 20.39 -35.20
C GLU A 197 -9.34 20.32 -35.02
N ILE A 198 -9.85 20.54 -33.78
CA ILE A 198 -11.30 20.63 -33.51
C ILE A 198 -11.93 21.74 -34.37
N HIS A 199 -11.29 22.91 -34.43
CA HIS A 199 -11.76 24.01 -35.26
C HIS A 199 -11.73 23.67 -36.75
N ALA A 200 -10.66 23.06 -37.23
CA ALA A 200 -10.50 22.64 -38.62
C ALA A 200 -11.64 21.70 -39.05
N ILE A 201 -11.97 20.71 -38.22
CA ILE A 201 -13.06 19.76 -38.49
C ILE A 201 -14.41 20.45 -38.51
N LEU A 202 -14.71 21.28 -37.52
CA LEU A 202 -16.01 21.93 -37.46
C LEU A 202 -16.19 22.92 -38.60
N LYS A 203 -15.13 23.63 -38.99
CA LYS A 203 -15.09 24.46 -40.19
C LYS A 203 -15.28 23.62 -41.45
N LEU A 204 -14.63 22.47 -41.56
CA LEU A 204 -14.82 21.51 -42.65
C LEU A 204 -16.28 21.11 -42.74
N VAL A 205 -16.88 20.60 -41.66
CA VAL A 205 -18.28 20.15 -41.65
C VAL A 205 -19.21 21.29 -42.05
N LYS A 206 -18.94 22.52 -41.61
CA LYS A 206 -19.68 23.71 -42.04
C LYS A 206 -19.50 24.01 -43.54
N LEU A 207 -18.28 23.90 -44.07
CA LEU A 207 -17.96 24.18 -45.48
C LEU A 207 -18.44 23.07 -46.43
N THR A 208 -18.52 21.82 -45.96
CA THR A 208 -19.05 20.65 -46.70
C THR A 208 -20.50 20.37 -46.36
N GLY A 209 -21.13 21.23 -45.55
CA GLY A 209 -22.50 21.16 -45.10
C GLY A 209 -23.55 21.45 -46.20
N ASP A 210 -23.12 21.75 -47.42
CA ASP A 210 -24.02 21.96 -48.58
C ASP A 210 -24.19 20.68 -49.42
N PHE A 211 -23.46 19.60 -49.14
CA PHE A 211 -23.52 18.41 -49.97
C PHE A 211 -24.88 17.72 -49.91
N SER A 212 -25.57 17.73 -51.06
CA SER A 212 -26.82 16.99 -51.25
C SER A 212 -26.62 15.50 -50.94
N TYR A 213 -27.66 14.86 -50.40
CA TYR A 213 -27.71 13.44 -50.02
C TYR A 213 -26.68 13.04 -48.94
N THR A 214 -26.17 13.99 -48.15
CA THR A 214 -25.15 13.72 -47.12
C THR A 214 -25.70 13.85 -45.70
N THR A 215 -25.35 12.91 -44.83
CA THR A 215 -25.57 12.95 -43.39
C THR A 215 -24.23 12.90 -42.67
N TYR A 216 -23.94 13.87 -41.81
CA TYR A 216 -22.79 13.83 -40.91
C TYR A 216 -23.24 13.34 -39.54
N LEU A 217 -22.51 12.38 -38.96
CA LEU A 217 -22.68 11.94 -37.59
C LEU A 217 -21.38 12.21 -36.82
N LEU A 218 -21.40 13.27 -36.02
CA LEU A 218 -20.28 13.72 -35.21
C LEU A 218 -20.40 13.15 -33.80
N SER A 219 -19.39 12.49 -33.27
CA SER A 219 -19.42 11.99 -31.89
C SER A 219 -18.30 12.60 -31.05
N PHE A 220 -18.70 13.19 -29.92
CA PHE A 220 -17.79 13.90 -29.01
C PHE A 220 -18.40 14.19 -27.64
N ASP A 221 -17.55 14.56 -26.69
CA ASP A 221 -17.96 15.19 -25.43
C ASP A 221 -18.26 16.68 -25.66
N LYS A 222 -19.54 17.06 -25.53
CA LYS A 222 -20.03 18.42 -25.79
C LYS A 222 -19.28 19.45 -24.96
N ASP A 223 -19.05 19.18 -23.68
CA ASP A 223 -18.48 20.16 -22.75
C ASP A 223 -17.00 20.41 -23.05
N MET A 224 -16.27 19.35 -23.37
CA MET A 224 -14.86 19.41 -23.76
C MET A 224 -14.67 20.19 -25.06
N VAL A 225 -15.45 19.84 -26.09
CA VAL A 225 -15.36 20.49 -27.41
C VAL A 225 -15.82 21.96 -27.32
N ALA A 226 -16.89 22.26 -26.59
CA ALA A 226 -17.34 23.65 -26.38
C ALA A 226 -16.26 24.48 -25.69
N SER A 227 -15.59 23.94 -24.67
CA SER A 227 -14.52 24.62 -23.95
C SER A 227 -13.28 24.85 -24.81
N ALA A 228 -12.94 23.89 -25.69
CA ALA A 228 -11.84 24.05 -26.65
C ALA A 228 -12.08 25.22 -27.61
N ILE A 229 -13.30 25.34 -28.14
CA ILE A 229 -13.69 26.33 -29.15
C ILE A 229 -13.90 27.72 -28.55
N GLY A 230 -14.48 27.79 -27.35
CA GLY A 230 -14.79 29.06 -26.67
C GLY A 230 -13.57 29.98 -26.54
N SER A 231 -12.37 29.40 -26.42
CA SER A 231 -11.11 30.16 -26.31
C SER A 231 -10.75 31.04 -27.51
N ARG A 232 -11.38 30.87 -28.69
CA ARG A 232 -11.13 31.66 -29.91
C ARG A 232 -12.27 32.61 -30.32
N PHE A 233 -13.43 32.59 -29.66
CA PHE A 233 -14.61 33.38 -30.07
C PHE A 233 -15.22 34.18 -28.90
N GLY A 234 -15.49 35.47 -29.12
CA GLY A 234 -16.23 36.31 -28.18
C GLY A 234 -15.48 36.57 -26.86
N SER A 235 -16.18 36.48 -25.73
CA SER A 235 -15.64 36.72 -24.37
C SER A 235 -14.66 35.65 -23.87
N GLY A 236 -14.42 34.57 -24.64
CA GLY A 236 -13.52 33.48 -24.26
C GLY A 236 -14.19 32.35 -23.45
N ASP A 237 -15.50 32.42 -23.24
CA ASP A 237 -16.23 31.55 -22.32
C ASP A 237 -16.83 30.30 -23.01
N LYS A 238 -17.03 29.22 -22.25
CA LYS A 238 -17.64 27.94 -22.69
C LYS A 238 -18.96 28.14 -23.46
N GLN A 239 -19.77 29.12 -23.04
CA GLN A 239 -21.07 29.41 -23.65
C GLN A 239 -20.95 29.90 -25.11
N ALA A 240 -19.86 30.59 -25.46
CA ALA A 240 -19.60 30.97 -26.85
C ALA A 240 -19.31 29.75 -27.73
N GLY A 241 -18.62 28.75 -27.19
CA GLY A 241 -18.39 27.46 -27.84
C GLY A 241 -19.66 26.64 -28.04
N GLU A 242 -20.55 26.62 -27.05
CA GLU A 242 -21.87 25.95 -27.17
C GLU A 242 -22.72 26.58 -28.28
N ASN A 243 -22.81 27.92 -28.31
CA ASN A 243 -23.50 28.65 -29.36
C ASN A 243 -22.93 28.39 -30.77
N PHE A 244 -21.62 28.11 -30.85
CA PHE A 244 -20.99 27.74 -32.12
C PHE A 244 -21.37 26.32 -32.56
N LEU A 245 -21.40 25.37 -31.62
CA LEU A 245 -21.83 24.00 -31.90
C LEU A 245 -23.29 23.93 -32.37
N GLU A 246 -24.19 24.73 -31.79
CA GLU A 246 -25.58 24.82 -32.22
C GLU A 246 -25.75 25.28 -33.68
N LYS A 247 -24.81 26.07 -34.21
CA LYS A 247 -24.83 26.50 -35.62
C LYS A 247 -24.39 25.40 -36.59
N ILE A 248 -23.72 24.36 -36.11
CA ILE A 248 -23.17 23.28 -36.93
C ILE A 248 -24.02 22.02 -36.77
N VAL A 249 -24.30 21.63 -35.53
CA VAL A 249 -25.10 20.44 -35.20
C VAL A 249 -26.58 20.81 -35.21
N GLN A 250 -27.30 20.31 -36.21
CA GLN A 250 -28.73 20.56 -36.38
C GLN A 250 -29.58 19.66 -35.49
N VAL A 251 -29.13 18.41 -35.25
CA VAL A 251 -29.83 17.45 -34.39
C VAL A 251 -28.88 16.97 -33.29
N PRO A 252 -29.02 17.51 -32.06
CA PRO A 252 -28.27 17.02 -30.91
C PRO A 252 -28.91 15.75 -30.35
N LEU A 253 -28.17 14.64 -30.37
CA LEU A 253 -28.55 13.34 -29.83
C LEU A 253 -27.65 13.01 -28.64
N THR A 254 -28.20 13.02 -27.43
CA THR A 254 -27.47 12.60 -26.24
C THR A 254 -27.56 11.08 -26.08
N LEU A 255 -26.44 10.43 -25.79
CA LEU A 255 -26.46 9.00 -25.47
C LEU A 255 -27.40 8.74 -24.26
N PRO A 256 -28.24 7.71 -24.33
CA PRO A 256 -28.95 7.23 -23.15
C PRO A 256 -27.95 6.86 -22.04
N LEU A 257 -28.20 7.41 -20.85
CA LEU A 257 -27.43 7.07 -19.66
C LEU A 257 -27.55 5.57 -19.41
N ALA A 258 -26.42 4.94 -19.13
CA ALA A 258 -26.42 3.55 -18.72
C ALA A 258 -27.21 3.42 -17.42
N GLN A 259 -28.15 2.47 -17.37
CA GLN A 259 -28.94 2.24 -16.16
C GLN A 259 -27.99 1.88 -15.02
N LYS A 260 -28.18 2.49 -13.84
CA LYS A 260 -27.34 2.22 -12.66
C LYS A 260 -27.27 0.73 -12.33
N ALA A 261 -28.40 0.01 -12.47
CA ALA A 261 -28.45 -1.44 -12.27
C ALA A 261 -27.57 -2.21 -13.27
N ALA A 262 -27.56 -1.80 -14.55
CA ALA A 262 -26.71 -2.43 -15.57
C ALA A 262 -25.22 -2.15 -15.31
N LEU A 263 -24.87 -0.92 -14.93
CA LEU A 263 -23.49 -0.56 -14.54
C LEU A 263 -23.03 -1.33 -13.30
N ARG A 264 -23.90 -1.45 -12.30
CA ARG A 264 -23.67 -2.25 -11.10
C ARG A 264 -23.37 -3.70 -11.46
N SER A 265 -24.28 -4.36 -12.18
CA SER A 265 -24.09 -5.76 -12.57
C SER A 265 -22.86 -5.98 -13.44
N TYR A 266 -22.55 -5.03 -14.34
CA TYR A 266 -21.34 -5.10 -15.15
C TYR A 266 -20.07 -4.96 -14.31
N CYS A 267 -20.05 -4.02 -13.36
CA CYS A 267 -18.92 -3.85 -12.45
C CYS A 267 -18.72 -5.08 -11.57
N LEU A 268 -19.80 -5.65 -11.03
CA LEU A 268 -19.73 -6.87 -10.22
C LEU A 268 -19.22 -8.06 -11.04
N SER A 269 -19.68 -8.23 -12.30
CA SER A 269 -19.15 -9.31 -13.14
C SER A 269 -17.64 -9.20 -13.38
N LEU A 270 -17.11 -7.97 -13.50
CA LEU A 270 -15.67 -7.76 -13.66
C LEU A 270 -14.88 -8.06 -12.39
N ILE A 271 -15.48 -7.79 -11.23
CA ILE A 271 -14.90 -8.13 -9.91
C ILE A 271 -14.88 -9.65 -9.73
N ASP A 272 -16.00 -10.32 -10.04
CA ASP A 272 -16.10 -11.77 -9.99
C ASP A 272 -15.08 -12.44 -10.91
N ASP A 273 -14.94 -11.95 -12.16
CA ASP A 273 -13.94 -12.43 -13.11
C ASP A 273 -12.52 -12.31 -12.52
N ALA A 274 -12.17 -11.18 -11.90
CA ALA A 274 -10.86 -10.96 -11.29
C ALA A 274 -10.59 -11.89 -10.10
N ILE A 275 -11.57 -12.09 -9.22
CA ILE A 275 -11.47 -12.99 -8.05
C ILE A 275 -11.29 -14.45 -8.50
N ASN A 276 -12.12 -14.89 -9.45
CA ASN A 276 -12.10 -16.24 -9.99
C ASN A 276 -10.76 -16.54 -10.68
N THR A 277 -10.25 -15.59 -11.46
CA THR A 277 -8.96 -15.69 -12.15
C THR A 277 -7.80 -15.80 -11.16
N ALA A 278 -7.81 -15.00 -10.08
CA ALA A 278 -6.81 -15.08 -9.02
C ALA A 278 -6.95 -16.35 -8.14
N GLN A 279 -8.01 -17.16 -8.37
CA GLN A 279 -8.35 -18.35 -7.58
C GLN A 279 -8.45 -18.02 -6.07
N ILE A 280 -9.07 -16.89 -5.75
CA ILE A 280 -9.27 -16.44 -4.37
C ILE A 280 -10.62 -16.94 -3.89
N VAL A 281 -10.64 -17.52 -2.69
CA VAL A 281 -11.87 -17.92 -2.01
C VAL A 281 -12.23 -16.85 -1.00
N ILE A 282 -13.44 -16.29 -1.13
CA ILE A 282 -13.97 -15.26 -0.24
C ILE A 282 -15.17 -15.84 0.51
N ASN A 283 -15.21 -15.69 1.83
CA ASN A 283 -16.31 -16.19 2.64
C ASN A 283 -17.53 -15.24 2.60
N ARG A 284 -18.67 -15.68 3.14
CA ARG A 284 -19.92 -14.91 3.10
C ARG A 284 -19.81 -13.55 3.82
N GLU A 285 -19.16 -13.51 4.98
CA GLU A 285 -18.98 -12.27 5.75
C GLU A 285 -18.14 -11.25 5.00
N GLN A 286 -17.05 -11.70 4.36
CA GLN A 286 -16.19 -10.86 3.53
C GLN A 286 -16.94 -10.30 2.32
N VAL A 287 -17.79 -11.11 1.67
CA VAL A 287 -18.66 -10.63 0.57
C VAL A 287 -19.64 -9.58 1.08
N GLU A 288 -20.32 -9.83 2.20
CA GLU A 288 -21.27 -8.89 2.79
C GLU A 288 -20.59 -7.56 3.18
N ASN A 289 -19.40 -7.63 3.76
CA ASN A 289 -18.57 -6.47 4.11
C ASN A 289 -18.17 -5.65 2.87
N PHE A 290 -17.61 -6.31 1.84
CA PHE A 290 -17.26 -5.64 0.59
C PHE A 290 -18.48 -4.99 -0.07
N MET A 291 -19.59 -5.72 -0.17
CA MET A 291 -20.81 -5.24 -0.80
C MET A 291 -21.39 -4.02 -0.07
N TYR A 292 -21.38 -4.02 1.26
CA TYR A 292 -21.83 -2.86 2.03
C TYR A 292 -21.06 -1.58 1.66
N HIS A 293 -19.72 -1.66 1.66
CA HIS A 293 -18.86 -0.52 1.32
C HIS A 293 -18.93 -0.14 -0.16
N PHE A 294 -19.04 -1.14 -1.04
CA PHE A 294 -19.20 -0.94 -2.46
C PHE A 294 -20.49 -0.17 -2.78
N GLU A 295 -21.64 -0.60 -2.26
CA GLU A 295 -22.94 0.05 -2.50
C GLU A 295 -22.98 1.46 -1.91
N MET A 296 -22.49 1.63 -0.68
CA MET A 296 -22.61 2.91 0.04
C MET A 296 -21.65 3.97 -0.51
N SER A 297 -20.40 3.60 -0.79
CA SER A 297 -19.33 4.57 -1.06
C SER A 297 -18.83 4.54 -2.50
N LEU A 298 -18.84 3.40 -3.19
CA LEU A 298 -18.15 3.25 -4.48
C LEU A 298 -19.11 3.28 -5.68
N LEU A 299 -20.28 2.64 -5.60
CA LEU A 299 -21.18 2.43 -6.74
C LEU A 299 -21.63 3.76 -7.37
N ASN A 300 -21.82 4.81 -6.57
CA ASN A 300 -22.21 6.13 -7.08
C ASN A 300 -21.12 6.80 -7.93
N ARG A 301 -19.87 6.37 -7.80
CA ARG A 301 -18.73 6.83 -8.60
C ARG A 301 -18.52 6.00 -9.87
N VAL A 302 -19.13 4.82 -9.96
CA VAL A 302 -19.18 4.00 -11.18
C VAL A 302 -20.14 4.64 -12.18
N SER A 303 -19.72 5.76 -12.76
CA SER A 303 -20.54 6.59 -13.67
C SER A 303 -20.47 6.13 -15.13
N THR A 304 -19.40 5.43 -15.52
CA THR A 304 -19.18 4.99 -16.89
C THR A 304 -18.70 3.53 -16.96
N PRO A 305 -19.01 2.79 -18.04
CA PRO A 305 -18.49 1.44 -18.26
C PRO A 305 -16.96 1.37 -18.21
N ARG A 306 -16.27 2.40 -18.72
CA ARG A 306 -14.80 2.48 -18.70
C ARG A 306 -14.23 2.48 -17.28
N LEU A 307 -14.88 3.19 -16.35
CA LEU A 307 -14.46 3.19 -14.95
C LEU A 307 -14.61 1.80 -14.31
N ALA A 308 -15.70 1.10 -14.62
CA ALA A 308 -15.89 -0.29 -14.17
C ALA A 308 -14.76 -1.21 -14.71
N VAL A 309 -14.43 -1.11 -16.00
CA VAL A 309 -13.32 -1.87 -16.61
C VAL A 309 -11.98 -1.54 -15.97
N ARG A 310 -11.70 -0.25 -15.70
CA ARG A 310 -10.46 0.16 -15.00
C ARG A 310 -10.34 -0.46 -13.62
N TYR A 311 -11.42 -0.47 -12.85
CA TYR A 311 -11.42 -1.10 -11.53
C TYR A 311 -11.24 -2.62 -11.62
N GLY A 312 -11.99 -3.30 -12.50
CA GLY A 312 -11.82 -4.73 -12.74
C GLY A 312 -10.40 -5.11 -13.15
N ASN A 313 -9.79 -4.36 -14.07
CA ASN A 313 -8.39 -4.57 -14.48
C ASN A 313 -7.38 -4.30 -13.37
N ALA A 314 -7.64 -3.30 -12.52
CA ALA A 314 -6.79 -3.03 -11.36
C ALA A 314 -6.79 -4.22 -10.39
N LEU A 315 -7.96 -4.81 -10.12
CA LEU A 315 -8.09 -6.02 -9.32
C LEU A 315 -7.45 -7.24 -9.98
N ALA A 316 -7.68 -7.44 -11.28
CA ALA A 316 -7.08 -8.55 -12.03
C ALA A 316 -5.54 -8.52 -11.97
N PHE A 317 -4.95 -7.34 -11.82
CA PHE A 317 -3.51 -7.18 -11.60
C PHE A 317 -3.10 -7.37 -10.13
N SER A 318 -3.78 -6.72 -9.18
CA SER A 318 -3.33 -6.67 -7.78
C SER A 318 -3.62 -7.95 -6.99
N LEU A 319 -4.79 -8.57 -7.21
CA LEU A 319 -5.23 -9.76 -6.49
C LEU A 319 -4.27 -10.95 -6.58
N PRO A 320 -3.79 -11.37 -7.78
CA PRO A 320 -2.87 -12.51 -7.86
C PRO A 320 -1.48 -12.21 -7.26
N LEU A 321 -1.04 -10.96 -7.27
CA LEU A 321 0.28 -10.56 -6.75
C LEU A 321 0.35 -10.55 -5.22
N LEU A 322 -0.76 -10.24 -4.56
CA LEU A 322 -0.85 -10.12 -3.10
C LEU A 322 -1.70 -11.22 -2.46
N LYS A 323 -1.98 -12.30 -3.20
CA LYS A 323 -2.78 -13.43 -2.73
C LYS A 323 -2.14 -14.07 -1.50
N GLY A 324 -2.89 -14.11 -0.39
CA GLY A 324 -2.42 -14.66 0.89
C GLY A 324 -1.52 -13.72 1.69
N GLU A 325 -1.05 -12.63 1.08
CA GLU A 325 -0.09 -11.70 1.68
C GLU A 325 -0.75 -10.51 2.37
N VAL A 326 -2.01 -10.21 2.03
CA VAL A 326 -2.79 -9.09 2.58
C VAL A 326 -4.26 -9.47 2.75
N ASN A 327 -5.03 -8.64 3.47
CA ASN A 327 -6.48 -8.74 3.50
C ASN A 327 -7.06 -8.39 2.12
N ILE A 328 -7.73 -9.36 1.49
CA ILE A 328 -8.27 -9.18 0.13
C ILE A 328 -9.36 -8.11 0.08
N ILE A 329 -10.19 -7.97 1.12
CA ILE A 329 -11.26 -6.98 1.12
C ILE A 329 -10.69 -5.57 1.24
N ASP A 330 -9.74 -5.36 2.15
CA ASP A 330 -9.03 -4.06 2.25
C ASP A 330 -8.31 -3.72 0.94
N LEU A 331 -7.70 -4.72 0.27
CA LEU A 331 -7.02 -4.51 -1.03
C LEU A 331 -8.02 -4.09 -2.11
N MET A 332 -9.15 -4.77 -2.22
CA MET A 332 -10.19 -4.44 -3.20
C MET A 332 -10.72 -3.02 -2.98
N LEU A 333 -11.00 -2.66 -1.72
CA LEU A 333 -11.48 -1.32 -1.35
C LEU A 333 -10.42 -0.24 -1.57
N LEU A 334 -9.15 -0.50 -1.26
CA LEU A 334 -8.05 0.43 -1.54
C LEU A 334 -7.86 0.68 -3.04
N GLU A 335 -7.95 -0.38 -3.85
CA GLU A 335 -7.91 -0.28 -5.31
C GLU A 335 -9.11 0.51 -5.86
N ALA A 336 -10.28 0.38 -5.24
CA ALA A 336 -11.42 1.21 -5.56
C ALA A 336 -11.16 2.69 -5.21
N ILE A 337 -10.58 2.99 -4.04
CA ILE A 337 -10.18 4.36 -3.67
C ILE A 337 -9.19 4.92 -4.70
N ARG A 338 -8.18 4.14 -5.11
CA ARG A 338 -7.22 4.55 -6.14
C ARG A 338 -7.88 5.01 -7.44
N ILE A 339 -8.93 4.32 -7.88
CA ILE A 339 -9.63 4.61 -9.14
C ILE A 339 -10.69 5.71 -8.99
N PHE A 340 -11.50 5.68 -7.93
CA PHE A 340 -12.67 6.54 -7.76
C PHE A 340 -12.40 7.80 -6.93
N TYR A 341 -11.38 7.77 -6.09
CA TYR A 341 -10.97 8.82 -5.15
C TYR A 341 -9.44 9.04 -5.14
N PRO A 342 -8.80 9.40 -6.28
CA PRO A 342 -7.33 9.45 -6.38
C PRO A 342 -6.65 10.36 -5.34
N SER A 343 -7.25 11.51 -5.03
CA SER A 343 -6.72 12.44 -4.02
C SER A 343 -6.63 11.81 -2.62
N PHE A 344 -7.57 10.94 -2.26
CA PHE A 344 -7.55 10.22 -0.99
C PHE A 344 -6.52 9.10 -1.00
N TYR A 345 -6.36 8.40 -2.13
CA TYR A 345 -5.31 7.38 -2.27
C TYR A 345 -3.91 7.99 -2.08
N GLU A 346 -3.66 9.14 -2.71
CA GLU A 346 -2.38 9.85 -2.53
C GLU A 346 -2.18 10.29 -1.09
N LEU A 347 -3.21 10.83 -0.42
CA LEU A 347 -3.14 11.20 1.00
C LEU A 347 -2.81 10.01 1.90
N ILE A 348 -3.47 8.86 1.70
CA ILE A 348 -3.19 7.62 2.44
C ILE A 348 -1.72 7.25 2.28
N LYS A 349 -1.22 7.25 1.03
CA LYS A 349 0.15 6.84 0.71
C LYS A 349 1.20 7.82 1.24
N SER A 350 0.95 9.13 1.16
CA SER A 350 1.92 10.16 1.55
C SER A 350 2.00 10.39 3.05
N GLU A 351 0.90 10.17 3.77
CA GLU A 351 0.81 10.43 5.22
C GLU A 351 0.35 9.18 6.00
N PRO A 352 1.13 8.07 6.02
CA PRO A 352 0.72 6.83 6.71
C PRO A 352 0.36 7.04 8.18
N ASN A 353 1.09 7.94 8.84
CA ASN A 353 0.87 8.29 10.25
C ASN A 353 -0.54 8.83 10.53
N TYR A 354 -1.24 9.37 9.53
CA TYR A 354 -2.62 9.82 9.70
C TYR A 354 -3.58 8.67 9.94
N PHE A 355 -3.25 7.51 9.39
CA PHE A 355 -4.15 6.37 9.27
C PHE A 355 -3.78 5.21 10.20
N ILE A 356 -2.50 5.04 10.55
CA ILE A 356 -2.02 3.90 11.35
C ILE A 356 -1.70 4.26 12.81
N LYS A 357 -1.48 5.55 13.15
CA LYS A 357 -1.09 5.98 14.49
C LYS A 357 -2.31 6.07 15.42
N SER A 358 -2.13 5.67 16.69
CA SER A 358 -3.12 5.97 17.72
C SER A 358 -3.05 7.44 18.16
N TYR A 359 -4.19 8.12 18.22
CA TYR A 359 -4.31 9.49 18.73
C TYR A 359 -4.76 9.56 20.20
N SER A 360 -4.60 8.46 20.96
CA SER A 360 -4.99 8.37 22.37
C SER A 360 -3.82 8.66 23.34
N ASN A 361 -3.98 9.69 24.20
CA ASN A 361 -3.39 9.85 25.54
C ASN A 361 -1.89 9.56 25.80
N GLN A 362 -0.97 9.89 24.88
CA GLN A 362 0.43 10.18 25.27
C GLN A 362 0.84 11.64 25.14
N ASP A 363 0.00 12.49 24.57
CA ASP A 363 0.22 13.94 24.54
C ASP A 363 -0.94 14.65 25.24
N SER A 364 -0.95 14.63 26.57
CA SER A 364 -1.75 15.53 27.42
C SER A 364 -1.20 16.96 27.40
N GLY A 365 -0.75 17.41 26.23
CA GLY A 365 -0.37 18.78 25.91
C GLY A 365 -1.24 19.34 24.79
N SER A 366 -1.21 20.65 24.59
CA SER A 366 -1.99 21.37 23.56
C SER A 366 -1.75 20.89 22.11
N GLY A 367 -0.74 20.06 21.85
CA GLY A 367 -0.39 19.53 20.53
C GLY A 367 -1.32 18.44 19.98
N SER A 368 -2.04 17.69 20.82
CA SER A 368 -2.89 16.57 20.37
C SER A 368 -4.15 17.04 19.62
N SER A 369 -4.76 18.17 20.03
CA SER A 369 -5.90 18.77 19.31
C SER A 369 -5.49 19.28 17.93
N ALA A 370 -4.36 19.99 17.86
CA ALA A 370 -3.85 20.54 16.60
C ALA A 370 -3.50 19.44 15.59
N ALA A 371 -2.97 18.30 16.05
CA ALA A 371 -2.71 17.14 15.19
C ALA A 371 -4.00 16.54 14.61
N LYS A 372 -5.06 16.40 15.43
CA LYS A 372 -6.37 15.91 14.95
C LYS A 372 -7.02 16.88 13.97
N GLU A 373 -6.98 18.17 14.27
CA GLU A 373 -7.52 19.23 13.40
C GLU A 373 -6.85 19.22 12.02
N ARG A 374 -5.52 19.07 11.98
CA ARG A 374 -4.77 18.97 10.72
C ARG A 374 -5.21 17.77 9.88
N VAL A 375 -5.36 16.60 10.49
CA VAL A 375 -5.84 15.39 9.78
C VAL A 375 -7.22 15.64 9.18
N ILE A 376 -8.14 16.26 9.94
CA ILE A 376 -9.49 16.59 9.45
C ILE A 376 -9.43 17.58 8.29
N GLU A 377 -8.58 18.60 8.38
CA GLU A 377 -8.41 19.61 7.32
C GLU A 377 -7.85 18.99 6.03
N ASP A 378 -6.81 18.15 6.13
CA ASP A 378 -6.20 17.51 4.97
C ASP A 378 -7.15 16.50 4.29
N ILE A 379 -7.94 15.75 5.07
CA ILE A 379 -9.00 14.88 4.54
C ILE A 379 -10.08 15.70 3.84
N LYS A 380 -10.48 16.85 4.39
CA LYS A 380 -11.43 17.77 3.73
C LYS A 380 -10.86 18.35 2.44
N ASN A 381 -9.59 18.73 2.44
CA ASN A 381 -8.89 19.26 1.27
C ASN A 381 -8.79 18.21 0.15
N ALA A 382 -8.55 16.94 0.49
CA ALA A 382 -8.59 15.84 -0.47
C ALA A 382 -9.97 15.66 -1.13
N GLY A 383 -11.04 15.99 -0.39
CA GLY A 383 -12.44 15.93 -0.82
C GLY A 383 -13.04 17.24 -1.32
N LYS A 384 -12.25 18.28 -1.62
CA LYS A 384 -12.76 19.63 -1.96
C LYS A 384 -13.78 19.69 -3.11
N ASP A 385 -13.70 18.74 -4.05
CA ASP A 385 -14.56 18.67 -5.23
C ASP A 385 -15.76 17.72 -5.01
N LEU A 386 -15.92 17.17 -3.79
CA LEU A 386 -17.00 16.27 -3.41
C LEU A 386 -18.15 17.03 -2.74
N THR A 387 -19.37 16.53 -2.94
CA THR A 387 -20.53 16.98 -2.15
C THR A 387 -20.42 16.51 -0.69
N ASP A 388 -21.10 17.19 0.24
CA ASP A 388 -21.11 16.79 1.66
C ASP A 388 -21.48 15.32 1.87
N HIS A 389 -22.47 14.82 1.11
CA HIS A 389 -22.88 13.42 1.15
C HIS A 389 -21.82 12.46 0.59
N GLU A 390 -21.07 12.84 -0.45
CA GLU A 390 -19.95 12.03 -0.96
C GLU A 390 -18.79 12.02 0.03
N THR A 391 -18.49 13.16 0.66
CA THR A 391 -17.48 13.29 1.72
C THR A 391 -17.81 12.42 2.93
N GLU A 392 -19.06 12.39 3.38
CA GLU A 392 -19.50 11.52 4.48
C GLU A 392 -19.30 10.03 4.13
N ARG A 393 -19.61 9.63 2.89
CA ARG A 393 -19.49 8.25 2.42
C ARG A 393 -18.04 7.77 2.31
N ILE A 394 -17.14 8.61 1.79
CA ILE A 394 -15.72 8.27 1.75
C ILE A 394 -15.12 8.24 3.17
N ASN A 395 -15.53 9.14 4.07
CA ASN A 395 -15.09 9.09 5.47
C ASN A 395 -15.50 7.80 6.17
N LYS A 396 -16.73 7.30 5.95
CA LYS A 396 -17.16 5.99 6.47
C LYS A 396 -16.30 4.85 5.92
N LEU A 397 -15.92 4.90 4.64
CA LEU A 397 -15.02 3.91 4.03
C LEU A 397 -13.60 4.00 4.61
N LEU A 398 -13.06 5.21 4.80
CA LEU A 398 -11.75 5.42 5.43
C LEU A 398 -11.74 4.90 6.87
N ILE A 399 -12.79 5.16 7.65
CA ILE A 399 -12.90 4.63 9.02
C ILE A 399 -12.98 3.10 9.02
N ALA A 400 -13.65 2.50 8.04
CA ALA A 400 -13.71 1.04 7.94
C ALA A 400 -12.34 0.43 7.63
N LEU A 401 -11.56 1.04 6.72
CA LEU A 401 -10.20 0.62 6.37
C LEU A 401 -9.17 0.95 7.46
N PHE A 402 -9.38 2.06 8.18
CA PHE A 402 -8.50 2.62 9.19
C PHE A 402 -9.30 2.96 10.46
N PRO A 403 -9.64 1.95 11.29
CA PRO A 403 -10.43 2.16 12.49
C PRO A 403 -9.83 3.22 13.42
N GLN A 404 -8.51 3.39 13.44
CA GLN A 404 -7.80 4.41 14.23
C GLN A 404 -8.31 5.83 13.98
N LEU A 405 -8.86 6.12 12.79
CA LEU A 405 -9.49 7.42 12.50
C LEU A 405 -10.70 7.71 13.40
N ASN A 406 -11.34 6.69 13.99
CA ASN A 406 -12.36 6.90 15.01
C ASN A 406 -11.82 7.68 16.22
N SER A 407 -10.52 7.64 16.53
CA SER A 407 -9.94 8.45 17.61
C SER A 407 -9.78 9.93 17.26
N VAL A 408 -9.86 10.26 15.96
CA VAL A 408 -9.85 11.63 15.42
C VAL A 408 -11.27 12.20 15.42
N TYR A 409 -12.25 11.42 14.94
CA TYR A 409 -13.66 11.86 14.83
C TYR A 409 -14.48 11.63 16.11
N HIS A 410 -14.07 10.68 16.94
CA HIS A 410 -14.78 10.23 18.14
C HIS A 410 -13.79 9.99 19.30
N THR A 411 -14.33 9.78 20.52
CA THR A 411 -13.53 9.45 21.71
C THR A 411 -13.40 7.92 21.86
N ILE A 412 -13.07 7.23 20.76
CA ILE A 412 -12.88 5.77 20.76
C ILE A 412 -11.39 5.46 20.89
N GLN A 413 -11.05 4.53 21.79
CA GLN A 413 -9.69 4.04 22.01
C GLN A 413 -9.61 2.57 21.61
N TYR A 414 -8.50 2.18 20.99
CA TYR A 414 -8.23 0.80 20.60
C TYR A 414 -7.24 0.16 21.58
N SER A 415 -7.54 -1.08 21.96
CA SER A 415 -6.75 -1.91 22.84
C SER A 415 -5.68 -2.68 22.07
N SER A 416 -4.71 -3.27 22.77
CA SER A 416 -3.72 -4.17 22.16
C SER A 416 -4.36 -5.38 21.45
N HIS A 417 -5.54 -5.82 21.90
CA HIS A 417 -6.27 -6.90 21.27
C HIS A 417 -6.74 -6.55 19.85
N ASP A 418 -7.17 -5.30 19.65
CA ASP A 418 -7.59 -4.80 18.34
C ASP A 418 -6.42 -4.79 17.35
N TYR A 419 -5.24 -4.33 17.79
CA TYR A 419 -4.02 -4.35 16.97
C TYR A 419 -3.60 -5.77 16.57
N ASN A 420 -3.70 -6.73 17.50
CA ASN A 420 -3.39 -8.12 17.20
C ASN A 420 -4.37 -8.72 16.19
N SER A 421 -5.68 -8.41 16.30
CA SER A 421 -6.67 -8.84 15.30
C SER A 421 -6.32 -8.31 13.91
N TRP A 422 -5.94 -7.02 13.81
CA TRP A 422 -5.54 -6.42 12.53
C TRP A 422 -4.30 -7.06 11.91
N ILE A 423 -3.33 -7.49 12.73
CA ILE A 423 -2.16 -8.24 12.26
C ILE A 423 -2.58 -9.62 11.76
N LYS A 424 -3.40 -10.37 12.51
CA LYS A 424 -3.89 -11.70 12.11
C LYS A 424 -4.69 -11.66 10.81
N GLU A 425 -5.54 -10.65 10.67
CA GLU A 425 -6.38 -10.43 9.49
C GLU A 425 -5.62 -9.75 8.33
N LYS A 426 -4.32 -9.45 8.51
CA LYS A 426 -3.44 -8.83 7.49
C LYS A 426 -3.95 -7.47 6.99
N ARG A 427 -4.60 -6.71 7.87
CA ARG A 427 -5.34 -5.49 7.53
C ARG A 427 -4.45 -4.33 7.12
N LEU A 428 -4.97 -3.47 6.25
CA LEU A 428 -4.28 -2.27 5.76
C LEU A 428 -3.92 -1.30 6.89
N CYS A 429 -4.74 -1.23 7.95
CA CYS A 429 -4.50 -0.37 9.11
C CYS A 429 -3.35 -0.83 10.02
N SER A 430 -2.82 -2.04 9.83
CA SER A 430 -1.70 -2.53 10.62
C SER A 430 -0.38 -1.89 10.14
N PRO A 431 0.44 -1.32 11.04
CA PRO A 431 1.75 -0.79 10.68
C PRO A 431 2.67 -1.82 10.00
N LEU A 432 2.49 -3.11 10.31
CA LEU A 432 3.26 -4.21 9.72
C LEU A 432 2.91 -4.42 8.23
N TYR A 433 1.63 -4.27 7.87
CA TYR A 433 1.13 -4.58 6.52
C TYR A 433 0.95 -3.37 5.63
N PHE A 434 0.82 -2.17 6.19
CA PHE A 434 0.46 -0.96 5.46
C PHE A 434 1.25 -0.79 4.16
N ASN A 435 2.59 -0.87 4.23
CA ASN A 435 3.46 -0.68 3.06
C ASN A 435 3.28 -1.77 1.99
N ARG A 436 2.90 -2.98 2.38
CA ARG A 436 2.74 -4.13 1.48
C ARG A 436 1.61 -3.93 0.47
N TYR A 437 0.57 -3.17 0.84
CA TYR A 437 -0.51 -2.81 -0.06
C TYR A 437 -0.09 -1.88 -1.21
N PHE A 438 1.07 -1.23 -1.10
CA PHE A 438 1.58 -0.27 -2.09
C PHE A 438 2.78 -0.81 -2.89
N SER A 439 3.41 -1.90 -2.44
CA SER A 439 4.58 -2.50 -3.09
C SER A 439 4.25 -3.54 -4.15
N TYR A 440 3.05 -4.15 -4.11
CA TYR A 440 2.64 -5.29 -4.96
C TYR A 440 3.59 -6.50 -4.89
N ALA A 441 4.45 -6.55 -3.88
CA ALA A 441 5.42 -7.61 -3.62
C ALA A 441 5.85 -7.57 -2.15
N VAL A 442 6.27 -8.72 -1.61
CA VAL A 442 6.96 -8.78 -0.31
C VAL A 442 8.36 -8.20 -0.49
N ILE A 443 8.65 -7.09 0.19
CA ILE A 443 9.93 -6.39 0.09
C ILE A 443 10.99 -7.04 0.99
N GLU A 444 12.26 -6.76 0.71
CA GLU A 444 13.37 -7.24 1.53
C GLU A 444 13.26 -6.71 2.97
N GLY A 445 13.38 -7.61 3.95
CA GLY A 445 13.18 -7.31 5.37
C GLY A 445 11.74 -7.44 5.86
N ASP A 446 10.79 -7.82 5.00
CA ASP A 446 9.41 -8.17 5.36
C ASP A 446 9.18 -9.69 5.32
N ILE A 447 8.16 -10.19 6.02
CA ILE A 447 7.85 -11.63 6.13
C ILE A 447 6.62 -11.98 5.29
N SER A 448 6.81 -12.76 4.23
CA SER A 448 5.70 -13.39 3.50
C SER A 448 4.80 -14.17 4.46
N ASP A 449 3.49 -13.90 4.39
CA ASP A 449 2.48 -14.60 5.18
C ASP A 449 2.32 -16.04 4.75
N VAL A 450 2.42 -16.28 3.45
CA VAL A 450 2.37 -17.64 2.91
C VAL A 450 3.52 -18.48 3.48
N VAL A 451 4.73 -17.91 3.53
CA VAL A 451 5.89 -18.59 4.12
C VAL A 451 5.73 -18.74 5.63
N PHE A 452 5.33 -17.69 6.34
CA PHE A 452 5.16 -17.70 7.80
C PHE A 452 4.13 -18.73 8.27
N GLU A 453 2.95 -18.77 7.62
CA GLU A 453 1.89 -19.72 7.94
C GLU A 453 2.34 -21.16 7.65
N ASN A 454 3.05 -21.38 6.55
CA ASN A 454 3.59 -22.70 6.22
C ASN A 454 4.64 -23.16 7.25
N VAL A 455 5.53 -22.27 7.70
CA VAL A 455 6.51 -22.60 8.75
C VAL A 455 5.82 -22.92 10.08
N LEU A 456 4.80 -22.15 10.49
CA LEU A 456 4.05 -22.46 11.71
C LEU A 456 3.31 -23.81 11.62
N GLN A 457 2.76 -24.13 10.44
CA GLN A 457 2.13 -25.42 10.20
C GLN A 457 3.16 -26.56 10.21
N ASN A 458 4.33 -26.36 9.61
CA ASN A 458 5.42 -27.34 9.63
C ASN A 458 5.96 -27.59 11.05
N VAL A 459 6.04 -26.55 11.91
CA VAL A 459 6.44 -26.71 13.32
C VAL A 459 5.46 -27.65 14.06
N HIS A 460 4.17 -27.62 13.71
CA HIS A 460 3.19 -28.55 14.26
C HIS A 460 3.45 -30.00 13.79
N ASP A 461 3.81 -30.20 12.53
CA ASP A 461 3.87 -31.53 11.92
C ASP A 461 5.25 -32.22 12.07
N LEU A 462 6.35 -31.47 12.01
CA LEU A 462 7.72 -31.96 12.01
C LEU A 462 8.29 -32.21 13.42
N SER A 463 9.49 -32.80 13.50
CA SER A 463 10.27 -32.84 14.74
C SER A 463 10.85 -31.45 15.09
N ILE A 464 11.30 -31.27 16.34
CA ILE A 464 11.93 -30.02 16.79
C ILE A 464 13.18 -29.74 15.93
N GLU A 465 14.01 -30.75 15.70
CA GLU A 465 15.26 -30.65 14.93
C GLU A 465 15.01 -30.29 13.46
N GLU A 466 13.95 -30.82 12.87
CA GLU A 466 13.55 -30.54 11.48
C GLU A 466 12.99 -29.12 11.32
N SER A 467 12.36 -28.57 12.38
CA SER A 467 11.77 -27.23 12.36
C SER A 467 12.79 -26.08 12.50
N ILE A 468 13.94 -26.35 13.13
CA ILE A 468 14.96 -25.33 13.42
C ILE A 468 15.48 -24.62 12.15
N PRO A 469 15.91 -25.33 11.09
CA PRO A 469 16.42 -24.68 9.88
C PRO A 469 15.40 -23.77 9.19
N GLU A 470 14.11 -24.13 9.22
CA GLU A 470 13.04 -23.32 8.63
C GLU A 470 12.85 -22.01 9.41
N LEU A 471 12.80 -22.08 10.74
CA LEU A 471 12.71 -20.91 11.60
C LEU A 471 13.94 -20.00 11.46
N GLU A 472 15.15 -20.56 11.40
CA GLU A 472 16.36 -19.77 11.20
C GLU A 472 16.34 -19.02 9.86
N SER A 473 15.96 -19.71 8.78
CA SER A 473 15.87 -19.11 7.45
C SER A 473 14.87 -17.96 7.43
N LEU A 474 13.73 -18.13 8.10
CA LEU A 474 12.68 -17.11 8.18
C LEU A 474 13.15 -15.87 8.95
N ILE A 475 13.77 -16.05 10.12
CA ILE A 475 14.27 -14.93 10.94
C ILE A 475 15.38 -14.16 10.22
N LYS A 476 16.32 -14.88 9.59
CA LYS A 476 17.42 -14.27 8.81
C LYS A 476 16.90 -13.44 7.64
N SER A 477 15.76 -13.82 7.05
CA SER A 477 15.18 -13.12 5.90
C SER A 477 14.48 -11.79 6.22
N ALA A 478 14.03 -11.57 7.46
CA ALA A 478 13.06 -10.51 7.74
C ALA A 478 13.28 -9.66 9.00
N LYS A 479 14.48 -9.74 9.58
CA LYS A 479 14.85 -9.14 10.86
C LYS A 479 14.11 -9.77 12.06
N PRO A 480 14.78 -9.98 13.20
CA PRO A 480 14.16 -10.58 14.39
C PRO A 480 12.95 -9.82 14.93
N GLU A 481 12.95 -8.48 14.85
CA GLU A 481 11.89 -7.63 15.41
C GLU A 481 10.55 -7.82 14.68
N ASN A 482 10.57 -7.89 13.35
CA ASN A 482 9.36 -8.09 12.56
C ASN A 482 8.80 -9.51 12.76
N PHE A 483 9.69 -10.50 12.84
CA PHE A 483 9.32 -11.88 13.14
C PHE A 483 8.61 -11.98 14.48
N LEU A 484 9.19 -11.41 15.54
CA LEU A 484 8.60 -11.44 16.86
C LEU A 484 7.29 -10.65 16.92
N THR A 485 7.23 -9.46 16.33
CA THR A 485 5.98 -8.67 16.29
C THR A 485 4.85 -9.46 15.64
N LYS A 486 5.14 -10.15 14.54
CA LYS A 486 4.17 -11.02 13.84
C LYS A 486 3.78 -12.22 14.70
N LEU A 487 4.76 -12.93 15.26
CA LEU A 487 4.55 -14.12 16.07
C LEU A 487 3.73 -13.83 17.34
N ARG A 488 4.00 -12.71 18.00
CA ARG A 488 3.30 -12.24 19.21
C ARG A 488 1.81 -11.99 18.97
N ALA A 489 1.40 -11.64 17.76
CA ALA A 489 -0.02 -11.48 17.45
C ALA A 489 -0.81 -12.79 17.64
N PHE A 490 -0.16 -13.95 17.47
CA PHE A 490 -0.78 -15.27 17.55
C PHE A 490 -0.69 -15.93 18.95
N GLU A 491 -0.12 -15.26 19.96
CA GLU A 491 0.14 -15.83 21.30
C GLU A 491 -1.01 -16.66 21.88
N ARG A 492 -2.25 -16.18 21.75
CA ARG A 492 -3.45 -16.84 22.33
C ARG A 492 -4.03 -17.99 21.49
N ASP A 493 -3.59 -18.13 20.25
CA ASP A 493 -4.16 -19.10 19.30
C ASP A 493 -3.28 -20.34 19.14
N ILE A 494 -2.07 -20.35 19.72
CA ILE A 494 -1.13 -21.45 19.58
C ILE A 494 -1.55 -22.63 20.48
N PRO A 495 -1.86 -23.81 19.91
CA PRO A 495 -2.21 -24.99 20.68
C PRO A 495 -1.05 -25.51 21.52
N TRP A 496 -1.35 -26.15 22.65
CA TRP A 496 -0.33 -26.72 23.54
C TRP A 496 0.63 -27.68 22.83
N GLU A 497 0.13 -28.52 21.93
CA GLU A 497 0.96 -29.45 21.12
C GLU A 497 1.97 -28.72 20.24
N THR A 498 1.60 -27.55 19.71
CA THR A 498 2.53 -26.68 18.95
C THR A 498 3.51 -25.99 19.89
N THR A 499 3.07 -25.51 21.06
CA THR A 499 3.93 -24.91 22.08
C THR A 499 5.05 -25.85 22.52
N LEU A 500 4.75 -27.14 22.70
CA LEU A 500 5.73 -28.18 23.07
C LEU A 500 6.86 -28.36 22.03
N LYS A 501 6.66 -27.93 20.78
CA LYS A 501 7.67 -28.00 19.71
C LYS A 501 8.30 -26.63 19.41
N LEU A 502 7.47 -25.60 19.32
CA LEU A 502 7.88 -24.23 18.98
C LEU A 502 8.78 -23.62 20.05
N ALA A 503 8.44 -23.75 21.33
CA ALA A 503 9.23 -23.15 22.40
C ALA A 503 10.66 -23.75 22.48
N PRO A 504 10.86 -25.08 22.44
CA PRO A 504 12.20 -25.66 22.34
C PRO A 504 12.98 -25.26 21.07
N ALA A 505 12.30 -25.21 19.92
CA ALA A 505 12.93 -24.79 18.67
C ALA A 505 13.44 -23.35 18.75
N LEU A 506 12.62 -22.42 19.27
CA LEU A 506 13.02 -21.02 19.51
C LEU A 506 14.18 -20.92 20.51
N CYS A 507 14.15 -21.71 21.59
CA CYS A 507 15.24 -21.79 22.58
C CYS A 507 16.58 -22.22 21.95
N SER A 508 16.53 -23.09 20.94
CA SER A 508 17.72 -23.60 20.24
C SER A 508 18.35 -22.55 19.32
N ILE A 509 17.58 -21.58 18.86
CA ILE A 509 18.01 -20.51 17.95
C ILE A 509 18.08 -19.14 18.65
N GLY A 510 18.16 -19.11 19.97
CA GLY A 510 18.13 -17.87 20.76
C GLY A 510 19.26 -16.89 20.43
N HIS A 511 20.39 -17.39 19.93
CA HIS A 511 21.51 -16.59 19.44
C HIS A 511 21.16 -15.67 18.24
N LEU A 512 20.05 -15.92 17.55
CA LEU A 512 19.54 -15.05 16.48
C LEU A 512 18.79 -13.81 17.03
N PHE A 513 18.42 -13.82 18.31
CA PHE A 513 17.80 -12.68 18.97
C PHE A 513 18.85 -11.86 19.73
N PRO A 514 19.15 -10.62 19.31
CA PRO A 514 20.13 -9.81 20.02
C PRO A 514 19.61 -9.45 21.43
N SER A 515 20.52 -9.52 22.41
CA SER A 515 20.28 -9.01 23.76
C SER A 515 20.38 -7.48 23.77
N GLY A 516 19.57 -6.84 24.60
CA GLY A 516 19.59 -5.38 24.74
C GLY A 516 20.72 -4.90 25.63
N ASN A 517 21.47 -3.88 25.21
CA ASN A 517 22.54 -3.30 26.02
C ASN A 517 21.97 -2.40 27.13
N GLY A 518 21.78 -2.94 28.34
CA GLY A 518 21.48 -2.22 29.58
C GLY A 518 20.07 -2.44 30.15
N PHE A 519 19.88 -2.12 31.45
CA PHE A 519 18.68 -2.44 32.24
C PHE A 519 17.33 -2.00 31.61
N PHE A 520 17.25 -0.77 31.09
CA PHE A 520 16.04 -0.25 30.44
C PHE A 520 15.82 -0.78 29.01
N PHE A 521 16.90 -1.11 28.28
CA PHE A 521 16.83 -1.63 26.91
C PHE A 521 16.68 -3.15 26.84
N SER A 522 16.98 -3.86 27.95
CA SER A 522 16.83 -5.31 28.07
C SER A 522 15.36 -5.75 27.95
N PHE A 523 14.41 -5.03 28.55
CA PHE A 523 12.98 -5.36 28.49
C PHE A 523 12.38 -5.34 27.08
N GLY A 524 12.87 -4.45 26.21
CA GLY A 524 12.43 -4.30 24.82
C GLY A 524 13.28 -5.04 23.79
N SER A 525 14.32 -5.76 24.22
CA SER A 525 15.21 -6.48 23.30
C SER A 525 14.49 -7.63 22.59
N PRO A 526 14.87 -8.00 21.35
CA PRO A 526 14.33 -9.18 20.68
C PRO A 526 14.41 -10.45 21.53
N LEU A 527 15.50 -10.65 22.27
CA LEU A 527 15.66 -11.81 23.14
C LEU A 527 14.64 -11.84 24.30
N SER A 528 14.42 -10.69 24.95
CA SER A 528 13.37 -10.56 25.98
C SER A 528 11.96 -10.71 25.40
N GLN A 529 11.70 -10.16 24.21
CA GLN A 529 10.41 -10.30 23.53
C GLN A 529 10.13 -11.76 23.12
N ALA A 530 11.17 -12.51 22.70
CA ALA A 530 11.06 -13.94 22.45
C ALA A 530 10.77 -14.73 23.73
N ALA A 531 11.41 -14.36 24.85
CA ALA A 531 11.19 -15.02 26.14
C ALA A 531 9.76 -14.76 26.65
N LEU A 532 9.31 -13.51 26.56
CA LEU A 532 7.94 -13.12 26.88
C LEU A 532 6.92 -13.90 26.03
N PHE A 533 7.15 -13.98 24.72
CA PHE A 533 6.31 -14.77 23.82
C PHE A 533 6.21 -16.23 24.28
N ILE A 534 7.36 -16.88 24.58
CA ILE A 534 7.40 -18.25 25.08
C ILE A 534 6.57 -18.38 26.37
N THR A 535 6.73 -17.47 27.33
CA THR A 535 5.96 -17.53 28.58
C THR A 535 4.46 -17.35 28.37
N GLU A 536 4.04 -16.50 27.42
CA GLU A 536 2.62 -16.28 27.13
C GLU A 536 1.97 -17.47 26.42
N ILE A 537 2.65 -18.13 25.47
CA ILE A 537 2.11 -19.34 24.83
C ILE A 537 2.06 -20.53 25.79
N ILE A 538 2.92 -20.56 26.82
CA ILE A 538 2.86 -21.56 27.89
C ILE A 538 1.65 -21.31 28.79
N ARG A 539 1.29 -20.04 29.02
CA ARG A 539 0.14 -19.64 29.84
C ARG A 539 -1.19 -20.16 29.30
N ASN A 540 -1.29 -20.44 28.00
CA ASN A 540 -2.49 -20.99 27.37
C ASN A 540 -2.92 -22.37 27.89
N ASN A 541 -1.98 -23.20 28.36
CA ASN A 541 -2.32 -24.49 28.97
C ASN A 541 -2.85 -24.29 30.38
N GLU A 542 -3.94 -24.91 30.83
CA GLU A 542 -4.45 -24.70 32.19
C GLU A 542 -3.64 -25.45 33.28
N ASN A 543 -2.82 -26.43 32.90
CA ASN A 543 -2.10 -27.29 33.85
C ASN A 543 -0.76 -26.69 34.31
N TYR A 544 -0.74 -26.13 35.53
CA TYR A 544 0.47 -25.59 36.17
C TYR A 544 1.66 -26.56 36.20
N GLN A 545 1.43 -27.86 36.40
CA GLN A 545 2.53 -28.83 36.48
C GLN A 545 3.19 -29.02 35.12
N GLU A 546 2.40 -29.12 34.05
CA GLU A 546 2.92 -29.24 32.69
C GLU A 546 3.67 -27.96 32.26
N ARG A 547 3.16 -26.78 32.64
CA ARG A 547 3.87 -25.50 32.42
C ARG A 547 5.25 -25.52 33.08
N ALA A 548 5.31 -25.90 34.36
CA ALA A 548 6.57 -25.94 35.12
C ALA A 548 7.57 -26.95 34.53
N GLU A 549 7.12 -28.16 34.16
CA GLU A 549 7.98 -29.16 33.54
C GLU A 549 8.51 -28.70 32.17
N LEU A 550 7.69 -28.05 31.36
CA LEU A 550 8.15 -27.45 30.11
C LEU A 550 9.19 -26.37 30.39
N ILE A 551 8.94 -25.41 31.28
CA ILE A 551 9.91 -24.36 31.64
C ILE A 551 11.23 -24.98 32.09
N LYS A 552 11.23 -25.96 33.00
CA LYS A 552 12.46 -26.68 33.42
C LYS A 552 13.23 -27.28 32.23
N SER A 553 12.53 -27.82 31.24
CA SER A 553 13.17 -28.36 30.03
C SER A 553 13.79 -27.24 29.17
N LEU A 554 13.08 -26.12 28.98
CA LEU A 554 13.54 -24.97 28.20
C LEU A 554 14.78 -24.33 28.82
N LEU A 555 14.81 -24.19 30.16
CA LEU A 555 15.95 -23.65 30.90
C LEU A 555 17.23 -24.46 30.72
N LYS A 556 17.15 -25.73 30.30
CA LYS A 556 18.33 -26.57 30.02
C LYS A 556 18.86 -26.40 28.59
N ILE A 557 17.99 -26.07 27.64
CA ILE A 557 18.33 -26.05 26.20
C ILE A 557 18.49 -24.64 25.63
N ALA A 558 17.90 -23.61 26.27
CA ALA A 558 17.92 -22.25 25.75
C ALA A 558 19.36 -21.72 25.65
N THR A 559 19.76 -21.26 24.47
CA THR A 559 21.08 -20.66 24.23
C THR A 559 20.91 -19.30 23.56
N PRO A 560 21.58 -18.23 24.05
CA PRO A 560 22.55 -18.18 25.16
C PRO A 560 21.91 -18.29 26.56
N PHE A 561 22.73 -18.38 27.62
CA PHE A 561 22.26 -18.43 29.02
C PHE A 561 21.30 -17.29 29.39
N ASP A 562 21.57 -16.06 28.90
CA ASP A 562 20.68 -14.91 29.10
C ASP A 562 19.24 -15.21 28.62
N PHE A 563 19.07 -16.02 27.58
CA PHE A 563 17.73 -16.39 27.13
C PHE A 563 16.99 -17.27 28.14
N ALA A 564 17.68 -18.25 28.74
CA ALA A 564 17.13 -19.04 29.83
C ALA A 564 16.78 -18.16 31.04
N PHE A 565 17.65 -17.21 31.38
CA PHE A 565 17.43 -16.24 32.44
C PHE A 565 16.17 -15.39 32.19
N GLN A 566 15.99 -14.84 30.98
CA GLN A 566 14.78 -14.07 30.64
C GLN A 566 13.50 -14.90 30.73
N ILE A 567 13.52 -16.18 30.28
CA ILE A 567 12.36 -17.08 30.40
C ILE A 567 11.98 -17.26 31.88
N LEU A 568 12.96 -17.54 32.75
CA LEU A 568 12.69 -17.67 34.18
C LEU A 568 12.18 -16.35 34.78
N ARG A 569 12.78 -15.22 34.40
CA ARG A 569 12.40 -13.90 34.90
C ARG A 569 10.94 -13.56 34.57
N TRP A 570 10.52 -13.77 33.32
CA TRP A 570 9.12 -13.57 32.91
C TRP A 570 8.15 -14.59 33.51
N SER A 571 8.66 -15.70 34.04
CA SER A 571 7.87 -16.68 34.78
C SER A 571 7.60 -16.27 36.24
N LYS A 572 8.32 -15.27 36.77
CA LYS A 572 8.13 -14.75 38.13
C LYS A 572 7.04 -13.66 38.12
N GLU A 573 6.03 -13.79 38.98
CA GLU A 573 5.07 -12.70 39.21
C GLU A 573 5.50 -11.79 40.35
N GLU A 574 5.29 -10.48 40.19
CA GLU A 574 5.48 -9.47 41.23
C GLU A 574 4.14 -9.05 41.85
N GLY A 575 3.85 -9.55 43.05
CA GLY A 575 2.92 -8.95 44.03
C GLY A 575 1.40 -9.20 43.89
N GLU A 576 0.68 -9.00 45.01
CA GLU A 576 -0.78 -9.22 45.20
C GLU A 576 -1.71 -8.31 44.36
N THR A 577 -1.16 -7.41 43.55
CA THR A 577 -1.92 -6.42 42.74
C THR A 577 -2.05 -6.81 41.26
N SER A 578 -1.47 -7.94 40.84
CA SER A 578 -1.57 -8.49 39.48
C SER A 578 -2.96 -9.07 39.21
N THR A 579 -3.65 -8.57 38.17
CA THR A 579 -4.90 -9.16 37.64
C THR A 579 -4.64 -10.33 36.69
N ILE A 580 -3.38 -10.69 36.46
CA ILE A 580 -2.96 -11.76 35.54
C ILE A 580 -2.84 -13.06 36.35
N PRO A 581 -3.39 -14.20 35.89
CA PRO A 581 -3.24 -15.49 36.57
C PRO A 581 -1.78 -15.94 36.56
N GLN A 582 -1.28 -16.43 37.69
CA GLN A 582 0.06 -17.02 37.84
C GLN A 582 0.42 -17.94 36.67
N LEU A 583 1.66 -17.80 36.16
CA LEU A 583 2.17 -18.74 35.16
C LEU A 583 2.47 -20.09 35.81
N ILE A 584 3.23 -20.06 36.91
CA ILE A 584 3.59 -21.18 37.78
C ILE A 584 3.44 -20.78 39.24
N THR A 585 3.26 -21.76 40.13
CA THR A 585 3.18 -21.50 41.57
C THR A 585 4.55 -21.05 42.12
N PRO A 586 4.60 -20.36 43.28
CA PRO A 586 5.88 -19.97 43.90
C PRO A 586 6.82 -21.17 44.15
N VAL A 587 6.27 -22.32 44.55
CA VAL A 587 7.06 -23.55 44.76
C VAL A 587 7.67 -24.03 43.44
N GLN A 588 6.88 -24.11 42.38
CA GLN A 588 7.35 -24.51 41.05
C GLN A 588 8.36 -23.52 40.46
N PHE A 589 8.20 -22.23 40.77
CA PHE A 589 9.18 -21.21 40.40
C PHE A 589 10.56 -21.50 41.02
N LEU A 590 10.60 -21.84 42.32
CA LEU A 590 11.85 -22.20 42.99
C LEU A 590 12.46 -23.49 42.41
N GLU A 591 11.65 -24.47 42.05
CA GLU A 591 12.13 -25.66 41.33
C GLU A 591 12.76 -25.31 39.97
N CYS A 592 12.15 -24.39 39.21
CA CYS A 592 12.71 -23.90 37.94
C CYS A 592 13.99 -23.09 38.17
N PHE A 593 14.03 -22.25 39.20
CA PHE A 593 15.22 -21.50 39.57
C PHE A 593 16.38 -22.42 39.93
N GLN A 594 16.15 -23.52 40.67
CA GLN A 594 17.20 -24.50 40.95
C GLN A 594 17.82 -25.09 39.68
N VAL A 595 17.02 -25.34 38.63
CA VAL A 595 17.53 -25.79 37.33
C VAL A 595 18.45 -24.74 36.71
N LEU A 596 18.04 -23.47 36.70
CA LEU A 596 18.87 -22.38 36.16
C LEU A 596 20.15 -22.16 36.98
N LYS A 597 20.05 -22.17 38.32
CA LYS A 597 21.19 -22.06 39.25
C LYS A 597 22.22 -23.15 38.98
N ASN A 598 21.79 -24.41 38.96
CA ASN A 598 22.68 -25.55 38.75
C ASN A 598 23.32 -25.50 37.36
N ARG A 599 22.57 -25.05 36.35
CA ARG A 599 23.10 -24.81 35.01
C ARG A 599 24.17 -23.72 35.00
N ALA A 600 23.94 -22.59 35.69
CA ALA A 600 24.93 -21.50 35.79
C ALA A 600 26.24 -22.01 36.40
N ILE A 601 26.17 -22.73 37.53
CA ILE A 601 27.34 -23.32 38.18
C ILE A 601 28.05 -24.32 37.25
N GLN A 602 27.29 -25.16 36.54
CA GLN A 602 27.86 -26.14 35.62
C GLN A 602 28.55 -25.51 34.41
N GLU A 603 27.94 -24.48 33.79
CA GLU A 603 28.53 -23.76 32.66
C GLU A 603 29.74 -22.90 33.07
N SER A 604 29.80 -22.45 34.33
CA SER A 604 30.97 -21.76 34.87
C SER A 604 32.21 -22.66 35.02
N GLY A 605 32.01 -23.96 35.23
CA GLY A 605 33.11 -24.94 35.28
C GLY A 605 34.09 -24.68 36.42
N GLU A 606 35.36 -24.40 36.08
CA GLU A 606 36.40 -24.03 37.06
C GLU A 606 36.32 -22.55 37.48
N LYS A 607 35.56 -21.73 36.75
CA LYS A 607 35.32 -20.32 37.09
C LYS A 607 34.06 -20.16 37.94
N SER A 608 33.86 -18.96 38.47
CA SER A 608 32.64 -18.62 39.20
C SER A 608 31.53 -18.04 38.32
N ILE A 609 30.28 -18.08 38.79
CA ILE A 609 29.16 -17.35 38.17
C ILE A 609 29.43 -15.84 38.11
N PHE A 610 30.25 -15.30 39.02
CA PHE A 610 30.64 -13.89 39.03
C PHE A 610 31.51 -13.51 37.83
N GLU A 611 32.30 -14.45 37.32
CA GLU A 611 33.18 -14.24 36.17
C GLU A 611 32.47 -14.53 34.83
N VAL A 612 31.59 -15.54 34.81
CA VAL A 612 30.96 -16.02 33.58
C VAL A 612 29.62 -15.33 33.33
N PHE A 613 28.86 -15.00 34.38
CA PHE A 613 27.54 -14.38 34.32
C PHE A 613 27.41 -13.15 35.24
N PRO A 614 28.31 -12.16 35.16
CA PRO A 614 28.34 -11.02 36.08
C PRO A 614 27.03 -10.22 36.09
N ASP A 615 26.35 -10.10 34.95
CA ASP A 615 25.09 -9.35 34.81
C ASP A 615 23.86 -10.06 35.41
N HIS A 616 24.00 -11.33 35.81
CA HIS A 616 22.92 -12.14 36.39
C HIS A 616 23.23 -12.59 37.84
N ALA A 617 24.48 -12.44 38.27
CA ALA A 617 24.96 -12.95 39.54
C ALA A 617 24.25 -12.31 40.74
N ASP A 618 23.87 -11.04 40.66
CA ASP A 618 23.10 -10.34 41.69
C ASP A 618 21.75 -11.02 41.91
N TYR A 619 20.97 -11.21 40.84
CA TYR A 619 19.66 -11.85 40.89
C TYR A 619 19.75 -13.30 41.35
N ILE A 620 20.73 -14.05 40.85
CA ILE A 620 20.94 -15.46 41.23
C ILE A 620 21.25 -15.54 42.73
N CYS A 621 22.21 -14.77 43.26
CA CYS A 621 22.51 -14.76 44.69
C CYS A 621 21.31 -14.31 45.53
N GLY A 622 20.55 -13.31 45.06
CA GLY A 622 19.37 -12.81 45.76
C GLY A 622 18.30 -13.89 45.97
N VAL A 623 17.96 -14.64 44.93
CA VAL A 623 16.96 -15.73 45.04
C VAL A 623 17.55 -16.95 45.75
N TRP A 624 18.81 -17.31 45.47
CA TRP A 624 19.47 -18.44 46.12
C TRP A 624 19.52 -18.25 47.64
N SER A 625 19.94 -17.09 48.11
CA SER A 625 20.06 -16.84 49.54
C SER A 625 18.70 -16.69 50.24
N ASN A 626 17.81 -15.86 49.69
CA ASN A 626 16.59 -15.46 50.39
C ASN A 626 15.47 -16.51 50.33
N GLU A 627 15.44 -17.32 49.27
CA GLU A 627 14.32 -18.23 49.00
C GLU A 627 14.71 -19.72 49.02
N ILE A 628 16.01 -20.05 49.00
CA ILE A 628 16.49 -21.45 48.93
C ILE A 628 17.35 -21.79 50.14
N ASP A 629 18.57 -21.26 50.20
CA ASP A 629 19.55 -21.61 51.22
C ASP A 629 20.62 -20.52 51.34
N PHE A 630 20.55 -19.74 52.42
CA PHE A 630 21.52 -18.71 52.76
C PHE A 630 22.93 -19.31 52.94
N ASP A 631 23.05 -20.43 53.66
CA ASP A 631 24.35 -21.00 54.01
C ASP A 631 25.07 -21.53 52.77
N GLU A 632 24.33 -22.18 51.86
CA GLU A 632 24.87 -22.66 50.58
C GLU A 632 25.37 -21.49 49.71
N CYS A 633 24.56 -20.42 49.57
CA CYS A 633 24.93 -19.23 48.81
C CYS A 633 26.13 -18.50 49.43
N ASN A 634 26.10 -18.28 50.74
CA ASN A 634 27.17 -17.64 51.49
C ASN A 634 28.48 -18.43 51.33
N ASN A 635 28.46 -19.76 51.48
CA ASN A 635 29.64 -20.59 51.31
C ASN A 635 30.21 -20.49 49.89
N TYR A 636 29.35 -20.49 48.87
CA TYR A 636 29.78 -20.31 47.48
C TYR A 636 30.48 -18.96 47.25
N ILE A 637 29.92 -17.87 47.77
CA ILE A 637 30.52 -16.52 47.70
C ILE A 637 31.86 -16.49 48.45
N GLN A 638 31.93 -17.07 49.64
CA GLN A 638 33.16 -17.12 50.44
C GLN A 638 34.26 -17.92 49.74
N CYS A 639 33.92 -19.05 49.09
CA CYS A 639 34.87 -19.82 48.28
C CYS A 639 35.46 -18.97 47.16
N TYR A 640 34.62 -18.30 46.36
CA TYR A 640 35.06 -17.41 45.29
C TYR A 640 35.98 -16.29 45.80
N ILE A 641 35.61 -15.63 46.90
CA ILE A 641 36.41 -14.53 47.47
C ILE A 641 37.75 -15.04 48.04
N ASN A 642 37.83 -16.30 48.48
CA ASN A 642 39.06 -16.88 49.02
C ASN A 642 40.01 -17.43 47.95
N GLU A 643 39.55 -17.67 46.71
CA GLU A 643 40.39 -18.12 45.61
C GLU A 643 41.44 -17.07 45.20
N ASN A 644 41.04 -15.80 45.18
CA ASN A 644 41.93 -14.68 44.88
C ASN A 644 41.46 -13.43 45.63
N ASP A 645 42.40 -12.69 46.22
CA ASP A 645 42.12 -11.45 46.95
C ASP A 645 41.47 -10.37 46.05
N GLU A 646 41.72 -10.39 44.73
CA GLU A 646 41.05 -9.50 43.77
C GLU A 646 39.55 -9.81 43.59
N ASN A 647 39.11 -11.04 43.88
CA ASN A 647 37.71 -11.45 43.74
C ASN A 647 36.79 -10.71 44.72
N LEU A 648 37.33 -10.23 45.85
CA LEU A 648 36.58 -9.43 46.82
C LEU A 648 36.05 -8.14 46.20
N ILE A 649 36.93 -7.39 45.53
CA ILE A 649 36.53 -6.13 44.91
C ILE A 649 35.67 -6.37 43.68
N GLU A 650 35.96 -7.41 42.91
CA GLU A 650 35.14 -7.79 41.76
C GLU A 650 33.71 -8.15 42.19
N PHE A 651 33.54 -8.95 43.25
CA PHE A 651 32.25 -9.25 43.85
C PHE A 651 31.50 -7.97 44.24
N LEU A 652 32.14 -7.07 45.01
CA LEU A 652 31.51 -5.81 45.42
C LEU A 652 31.17 -4.91 44.23
N ARG A 653 31.98 -4.93 43.17
CA ARG A 653 31.73 -4.18 41.94
C ARG A 653 30.55 -4.75 41.17
N ILE A 654 30.42 -6.07 41.07
CA ILE A 654 29.26 -6.75 40.47
C ILE A 654 27.99 -6.39 41.25
N MET A 655 28.04 -6.49 42.59
CA MET A 655 26.93 -6.14 43.48
C MET A 655 26.69 -4.64 43.61
N SER A 656 27.48 -3.77 42.98
CA SER A 656 27.24 -2.33 42.97
C SER A 656 26.25 -1.96 41.86
N PRO A 657 25.27 -1.05 42.10
CA PRO A 657 24.28 -0.69 41.10
C PRO A 657 24.94 0.01 39.91
N THR A 658 24.32 -0.11 38.74
CA THR A 658 24.83 0.48 37.50
C THR A 658 23.91 1.61 37.07
N MET A 659 24.46 2.80 36.84
CA MET A 659 23.75 4.00 36.42
C MET A 659 24.11 4.39 34.98
N ARG A 660 23.12 4.93 34.26
CA ARG A 660 23.28 5.65 32.99
C ARG A 660 22.52 6.96 33.06
N THR A 661 23.06 8.03 32.49
CA THR A 661 22.40 9.35 32.45
C THR A 661 22.21 9.80 31.00
N SER A 662 21.26 10.70 30.73
CA SER A 662 21.05 11.24 29.38
C SER A 662 22.31 11.90 28.79
N ASN A 663 23.21 12.37 29.66
CA ASN A 663 24.44 13.06 29.28
C ASN A 663 25.64 12.12 29.15
N ASN A 664 25.53 10.85 29.57
CA ASN A 664 26.56 9.83 29.40
C ASN A 664 25.91 8.44 29.19
N PRO A 665 25.83 7.96 27.94
CA PRO A 665 25.15 6.71 27.61
C PRO A 665 25.92 5.44 28.06
N GLU A 666 27.21 5.57 28.39
CA GLU A 666 28.02 4.45 28.88
C GLU A 666 27.65 4.09 30.33
N PRO A 667 27.49 2.79 30.65
CA PRO A 667 27.20 2.34 32.01
C PRO A 667 28.36 2.67 32.97
N LYS A 668 28.03 3.25 34.13
CA LYS A 668 28.98 3.47 35.23
C LYS A 668 28.44 2.88 36.53
N LYS A 669 29.31 2.38 37.39
CA LYS A 669 28.92 1.95 38.74
C LYS A 669 28.56 3.16 39.61
N SER A 670 27.51 3.03 40.42
CA SER A 670 27.05 4.04 41.38
C SER A 670 27.56 3.75 42.78
N ASP A 671 27.10 4.54 43.77
CA ASP A 671 27.41 4.31 45.18
C ASP A 671 26.76 3.02 45.72
N ILE A 672 27.45 2.39 46.66
CA ILE A 672 26.82 1.45 47.60
C ILE A 672 25.99 2.28 48.56
N THR A 673 24.67 2.29 48.35
CA THR A 673 23.70 2.89 49.27
C THR A 673 23.47 1.98 50.47
N LYS A 674 22.77 2.49 51.51
CA LYS A 674 22.35 1.66 52.64
C LYS A 674 21.50 0.47 52.19
N GLU A 675 20.58 0.70 51.25
CA GLU A 675 19.74 -0.34 50.66
C GLU A 675 20.59 -1.43 49.97
N GLN A 676 21.62 -1.03 49.20
CA GLN A 676 22.50 -2.00 48.56
C GLN A 676 23.35 -2.76 49.57
N TYR A 677 23.84 -2.10 50.62
CA TYR A 677 24.55 -2.77 51.71
C TYR A 677 23.64 -3.80 52.42
N ASP A 678 22.40 -3.43 52.73
CA ASP A 678 21.43 -4.33 53.36
C ASP A 678 21.07 -5.51 52.44
N TRP A 679 21.04 -5.27 51.12
CA TRP A 679 20.89 -6.32 50.13
C TRP A 679 22.11 -7.27 50.10
N ILE A 680 23.35 -6.76 50.08
CA ILE A 680 24.56 -7.60 50.12
C ILE A 680 24.57 -8.44 51.41
N LYS A 681 24.17 -7.85 52.53
CA LYS A 681 24.01 -8.54 53.81
C LYS A 681 23.02 -9.70 53.76
N SER A 682 22.01 -9.62 52.90
CA SER A 682 21.05 -10.72 52.72
C SER A 682 21.63 -11.92 51.96
N VAL A 683 22.78 -11.77 51.28
CA VAL A 683 23.38 -12.84 50.46
C VAL A 683 24.72 -13.38 50.96
N VAL A 684 25.43 -12.63 51.82
CA VAL A 684 26.73 -13.04 52.37
C VAL A 684 26.95 -12.48 53.78
N ASP A 685 27.68 -13.22 54.62
CA ASP A 685 28.12 -12.73 55.93
C ASP A 685 29.04 -11.51 55.79
N VAL A 686 28.52 -10.34 56.15
CA VAL A 686 29.25 -9.07 56.09
C VAL A 686 30.46 -9.03 57.03
N ASN A 687 30.50 -9.83 58.10
CA ASN A 687 31.69 -9.91 58.95
C ASN A 687 32.87 -10.54 58.22
N PHE A 688 32.62 -11.62 57.47
CA PHE A 688 33.62 -12.22 56.59
C PHE A 688 34.16 -11.21 55.58
N ILE A 689 33.27 -10.46 54.92
CA ILE A 689 33.66 -9.41 53.96
C ILE A 689 34.57 -8.37 54.63
N ILE A 690 34.19 -7.87 55.82
CA ILE A 690 34.97 -6.86 56.55
C ILE A 690 36.33 -7.40 57.00
N ASP A 691 36.39 -8.64 57.49
CA ASP A 691 37.65 -9.26 57.89
C ASP A 691 38.58 -9.48 56.69
N LYS A 692 38.01 -9.88 55.55
CA LYS A 692 38.75 -9.98 54.29
C LYS A 692 39.29 -8.62 53.83
N ILE A 693 38.45 -7.57 53.84
CA ILE A 693 38.86 -6.19 53.51
C ILE A 693 40.06 -5.76 54.38
N LYS A 694 39.98 -5.98 55.70
CA LYS A 694 41.07 -5.66 56.64
C LYS A 694 42.35 -6.42 56.33
N SER A 695 42.23 -7.71 56.00
CA SER A 695 43.38 -8.59 55.74
C SER A 695 44.08 -8.25 54.42
N THR A 696 43.32 -7.91 53.37
CA THR A 696 43.84 -7.69 52.01
C THR A 696 44.30 -6.25 51.79
N TYR A 697 43.55 -5.25 52.26
CA TYR A 697 43.82 -3.83 51.97
C TYR A 697 44.34 -3.03 53.17
N GLY A 698 44.35 -3.63 54.37
CA GLY A 698 44.86 -3.03 55.60
C GLY A 698 44.05 -1.83 56.12
N ASN A 699 44.50 -1.26 57.24
CA ASN A 699 43.83 -0.13 57.89
C ASN A 699 43.95 1.20 57.12
N GLN A 700 44.71 1.24 56.00
CA GLN A 700 44.92 2.48 55.24
C GLN A 700 43.67 2.89 54.45
N ILE A 701 42.90 1.94 53.89
CA ILE A 701 41.61 2.25 53.24
C ILE A 701 40.58 2.72 54.28
N LEU A 702 40.62 2.16 55.49
CA LEU A 702 39.74 2.50 56.62
C LEU A 702 39.99 3.89 57.22
N SER A 703 41.11 4.54 56.88
CA SER A 703 41.50 5.82 57.49
C SER A 703 40.95 7.06 56.78
N LYS A 704 40.31 6.89 55.61
CA LYS A 704 39.70 7.96 54.83
C LYS A 704 38.19 7.77 54.74
N ASP A 705 37.44 8.87 54.85
CA ASP A 705 35.98 8.86 54.72
C ASP A 705 35.55 8.42 53.30
N PRO A 706 34.40 7.73 53.17
CA PRO A 706 33.82 7.43 51.85
C PRO A 706 33.40 8.72 51.15
N VAL A 707 33.51 8.73 49.82
CA VAL A 707 32.92 9.78 48.98
C VAL A 707 31.61 9.23 48.41
N PHE A 708 30.52 9.95 48.56
CA PHE A 708 29.27 9.64 47.84
C PHE A 708 29.21 10.52 46.59
N LEU A 709 29.10 9.89 45.42
CA LEU A 709 29.25 10.54 44.12
C LEU A 709 28.08 11.49 43.85
N ASN A 710 28.39 12.66 43.28
CA ASN A 710 27.35 13.57 42.82
C ASN A 710 26.86 13.13 41.44
N LEU A 711 25.65 12.56 41.39
CA LEU A 711 25.04 12.00 40.16
C LEU A 711 24.85 13.03 39.02
N ARG A 712 25.07 14.33 39.26
CA ARG A 712 25.01 15.39 38.24
C ARG A 712 26.36 15.73 37.59
N ASN A 713 27.47 15.24 38.12
CA ASN A 713 28.81 15.54 37.62
C ASN A 713 29.34 14.37 36.77
N SER A 714 29.66 14.62 35.50
CA SER A 714 30.05 13.57 34.54
C SER A 714 31.47 13.03 34.73
N GLU A 715 32.32 13.77 35.45
CA GLU A 715 33.73 13.43 35.70
C GLU A 715 33.92 12.49 36.90
N ASP A 716 32.96 12.45 37.82
CA ASP A 716 33.02 11.59 38.99
C ASP A 716 32.83 10.12 38.56
N GLN A 717 33.81 9.27 38.85
CA GLN A 717 33.77 7.84 38.60
C GLN A 717 33.93 7.07 39.89
N GLN A 718 33.14 6.01 40.03
CA GLN A 718 33.29 5.10 41.14
C GLN A 718 34.64 4.39 41.05
N THR A 719 35.41 4.42 42.13
CA THR A 719 36.70 3.73 42.22
C THR A 719 36.58 2.54 43.16
N ASP A 720 37.40 1.53 42.94
CA ASP A 720 37.43 0.33 43.77
C ASP A 720 37.68 0.64 45.25
N GLU A 721 38.61 1.56 45.54
CA GLU A 721 38.86 2.03 46.90
C GLU A 721 37.62 2.64 47.53
N ASN A 722 36.82 3.39 46.76
CA ASN A 722 35.65 4.07 47.28
C ASN A 722 34.47 3.11 47.52
N ILE A 723 34.31 2.08 46.67
CA ILE A 723 33.37 0.96 46.91
C ILE A 723 33.67 0.30 48.26
N LEU A 724 34.94 -0.02 48.53
CA LEU A 724 35.37 -0.61 49.80
C LEU A 724 35.09 0.32 50.99
N ARG A 725 35.39 1.62 50.86
CA ARG A 725 35.11 2.63 51.91
C ARG A 725 33.63 2.77 52.21
N GLN A 726 32.78 2.82 51.18
CA GLN A 726 31.33 2.92 51.34
C GLN A 726 30.76 1.68 52.05
N PHE A 727 31.22 0.49 51.68
CA PHE A 727 30.80 -0.75 52.33
C PHE A 727 31.17 -0.77 53.83
N VAL A 728 32.41 -0.42 54.16
CA VAL A 728 32.90 -0.29 55.54
C VAL A 728 32.12 0.76 56.32
N TYR A 729 31.82 1.90 55.70
CA TYR A 729 31.06 2.98 56.33
C TYR A 729 29.68 2.48 56.80
N TRP A 730 28.93 1.81 55.93
CA TRP A 730 27.62 1.27 56.31
C TRP A 730 27.68 0.18 57.38
N TYR A 731 28.73 -0.65 57.38
CA TYR A 731 28.97 -1.62 58.45
C TYR A 731 29.23 -0.95 59.80
N ASN A 732 30.02 0.12 59.81
CA ASN A 732 30.31 0.86 61.05
C ASN A 732 29.10 1.64 61.55
N GLU A 733 28.31 2.25 60.65
CA GLU A 733 27.06 2.93 61.02
C GLU A 733 26.03 1.95 61.59
N GLU A 734 25.98 0.71 61.12
CA GLU A 734 25.09 -0.32 61.69
C GLU A 734 25.52 -0.81 63.09
N LYS A 735 26.81 -0.72 63.41
CA LYS A 735 27.35 -1.11 64.73
C LYS A 735 27.33 0.01 65.79
N LYS A 736 27.04 1.24 65.37
CA LYS A 736 26.80 2.38 66.28
C LYS A 736 25.39 2.33 66.82
#